data_AF-A0A832PXK5-F1
#
_entry.id   AF-A0A832PXK5-F1
#
_cell.length_a   1.000
_cell.length_b   1.000
_cell.length_c   1.000
_cell.angle_alpha   90.00
_cell.angle_beta   90.00
_cell.angle_gamma   90.00
#
_symmetry.space_group_name_H-M   'P 1'
#
loop_
_entity.id
_entity.type
_entity.pdbx_description
1 polymer ?
#
loop_
_entity_poly.entity_id
_entity_poly.type
_entity_poly.pdbx_seq_one_letter_code
_entity_poly.pdbx_strand_id
1 'polypeptide(L)'
;MSVGQDVVSVCIPEGANLCKPCRVDTQCGDGVCYELSDGKFCTRSCNLADDCSEGYECKEITHQGRQTKECVPIFGTCSCNKSTHETERPCVKRNTVGVCQGFETCDKDLGWVGCTALEPSPEICDGIDNDCNGVADDDPRMPEEECYNETPGVEGRCQGTWSCAGEAGWQCIGPSPAAEECNYRDDNCDGEIDEDFKDSSGRYVTLEHCGQCNNSCLGRIPFAEKIVCAISDDPEETPFCQVDKCQSGWILFNNSCVPPLSSLCMPCSEDTDCGYANDKCVLLEGEGYCGRDCSSESVQGTECPDGFTCTDIAGVGSQCIPTSGTCQCTLSNNGVKRACENTNAFGTCIGSQVCDGLLGWGPCSAATPEEEVCDGIDNDCNGYIDDVAIENTPMCLNQVGVCEGARQSCGGAAGWLPCNTANYVANSPFYEQMEVSCDGLDNDCNGLIDEGPAPLCEKQEGVCAGKTKTCDGAAGWLECDASVYGPDYQEVETLCDGLDNDCDGIIDDPWPNKGKECSKGLGECYATGVIVCTANQLGVECNAPEIEGDDEICDGKDNDCDGKIDEDFPNLGQGCFAGVGECQRFGTMVCNADRDGTVCDAQPGARDDEICDGKDNDCDGKIDEDFPDLGQGCFAGVGECQRFGTMVCNANRDGTVCDAQAGDREDERCDGLDNNCDGYTDEDWPDKGKVCIVGKGQCQASGVYRCTLDGLGLECDAVEGTATDEVCDYLDNDCNGVVDNGFVDEDGRYTADNGCGNCFTDCTTIWVSAVHHATGVCDSEPTIPTCTFVCDEGWVDADLNPENGCEMQIDVGAIYVSTPNNGGTDNASCGAWDAPCETITFGIDRAAESGQVRVLVSEGIYAENVTLVNGISVTGGYSATWRYSPSTNVTVIYGSTPSPETVKHKRAVIAQNITSPTEFSGFTIYGETNFYQAAGETGGNSYAIWVKDSSSALVIKDNVIYGGQASSGANGAAGIQGENGGAGGVGANAFETANSSCPSGTSGAGGTGGTSTCGAAGGKGANTVCPYNNRRQAGGSDGVGTGAGTGGSGGYDRYTTDCIYTRHGGVLCGRNAWN
;
A
#
# COMPACT_ATOMS: atom_id res chain seq x y z
N MET A 1 -16.84 43.60 110.99
CA MET A 1 -17.88 44.57 110.63
C MET A 1 -18.90 43.83 109.77
N SER A 2 -20.19 43.98 110.09
CA SER A 2 -21.32 43.33 109.43
C SER A 2 -22.00 44.33 108.50
N VAL A 3 -22.30 43.93 107.25
CA VAL A 3 -23.43 44.36 106.39
C VAL A 3 -23.50 43.27 105.28
N GLY A 4 -24.61 42.68 104.84
CA GLY A 4 -26.03 42.75 105.19
C GLY A 4 -26.72 41.59 104.46
N GLN A 5 -27.79 41.06 105.04
CA GLN A 5 -28.63 40.04 104.41
C GLN A 5 -29.58 40.68 103.39
N ASP A 6 -29.84 39.97 102.29
CA ASP A 6 -31.17 39.96 101.69
C ASP A 6 -31.59 38.52 101.40
N VAL A 7 -32.83 38.21 101.75
CA VAL A 7 -33.42 36.87 101.66
C VAL A 7 -34.20 36.79 100.36
N VAL A 8 -33.89 35.80 99.50
CA VAL A 8 -34.77 35.42 98.40
C VAL A 8 -35.13 33.94 98.57
N SER A 9 -36.10 33.68 99.43
CA SER A 9 -36.81 32.40 99.48
C SER A 9 -37.82 32.38 98.33
N VAL A 10 -37.44 31.83 97.18
CA VAL A 10 -38.39 31.53 96.09
C VAL A 10 -39.11 30.23 96.41
N CYS A 11 -40.45 30.28 96.46
CA CYS A 11 -41.26 29.08 96.39
C CYS A 11 -41.18 28.54 94.96
N ILE A 12 -40.37 27.51 94.75
CA ILE A 12 -40.32 26.75 93.51
C ILE A 12 -41.51 25.76 93.54
N PRO A 13 -42.33 25.66 92.49
CA PRO A 13 -43.42 24.69 92.46
C PRO A 13 -42.87 23.27 92.63
N GLU A 14 -43.62 22.46 93.38
CA GLU A 14 -43.30 21.08 93.72
C GLU A 14 -43.13 20.25 92.42
N GLY A 15 -41.88 19.99 92.00
CA GLY A 15 -41.54 19.23 90.79
C GLY A 15 -40.71 19.95 89.71
N ALA A 16 -40.39 21.24 89.84
CA ALA A 16 -39.81 22.04 88.74
C ALA A 16 -38.34 21.75 88.33
N ASN A 17 -37.64 20.85 89.03
CA ASN A 17 -36.26 20.48 88.73
C ASN A 17 -36.08 19.00 88.33
N LEU A 18 -37.14 18.17 88.35
CA LEU A 18 -37.03 16.83 87.77
C LEU A 18 -36.78 16.93 86.27
N CYS A 19 -35.88 16.09 85.76
CA CYS A 19 -35.52 16.02 84.33
C CYS A 19 -34.87 17.28 83.74
N LYS A 20 -34.31 18.17 84.58
CA LYS A 20 -33.40 19.21 84.08
C LYS A 20 -32.00 18.64 83.82
N PRO A 21 -31.33 19.01 82.72
CA PRO A 21 -29.96 18.62 82.47
C PRO A 21 -29.04 19.10 83.59
N CYS A 22 -28.12 18.25 84.03
CA CYS A 22 -27.18 18.55 85.11
C CYS A 22 -25.79 17.98 84.82
N ARG A 23 -24.79 18.55 85.47
CA ARG A 23 -23.40 18.05 85.47
C ARG A 23 -22.95 17.64 86.87
N VAL A 24 -23.47 18.28 87.91
CA VAL A 24 -23.17 18.02 89.33
C VAL A 24 -24.42 18.07 90.19
N ASP A 25 -24.43 17.36 91.32
CA ASP A 25 -25.59 17.20 92.20
C ASP A 25 -26.15 18.54 92.72
N THR A 26 -25.30 19.56 92.92
CA THR A 26 -25.71 20.88 93.43
C THR A 26 -26.66 21.62 92.50
N GLN A 27 -26.80 21.20 91.25
CA GLN A 27 -27.74 21.77 90.28
C GLN A 27 -29.17 21.22 90.44
N CYS A 28 -29.35 20.16 91.23
CA CYS A 28 -30.59 19.40 91.33
C CYS A 28 -31.41 19.66 92.60
N GLY A 29 -30.99 20.62 93.43
CA GLY A 29 -31.69 20.97 94.66
C GLY A 29 -31.58 19.87 95.71
N ASP A 30 -32.70 19.21 96.00
CA ASP A 30 -32.83 18.12 96.98
C ASP A 30 -32.63 16.72 96.38
N GLY A 31 -32.44 16.59 95.07
CA GLY A 31 -32.07 15.34 94.40
C GLY A 31 -30.61 15.29 93.92
N VAL A 32 -30.30 14.27 93.12
CA VAL A 32 -28.95 14.02 92.60
C VAL A 32 -28.89 14.13 91.07
N CYS A 33 -27.70 14.35 90.53
CA CYS A 33 -27.47 14.38 89.10
C CYS A 33 -27.19 12.95 88.60
N TYR A 34 -28.21 12.30 88.06
CA TYR A 34 -28.17 10.88 87.73
C TYR A 34 -28.08 10.65 86.23
N GLU A 35 -27.29 9.64 85.83
CA GLU A 35 -27.15 9.23 84.43
C GLU A 35 -28.36 8.40 84.01
N LEU A 36 -29.10 8.93 83.04
CA LEU A 36 -30.16 8.23 82.32
C LEU A 36 -29.69 7.93 80.89
N SER A 37 -30.48 7.17 80.12
CA SER A 37 -30.07 6.69 78.79
C SER A 37 -29.84 7.81 77.76
N ASP A 38 -30.38 9.00 78.02
CA ASP A 38 -30.34 10.20 77.18
C ASP A 38 -29.51 11.34 77.79
N GLY A 39 -28.73 11.05 78.83
CA GLY A 39 -27.81 11.98 79.48
C GLY A 39 -28.02 12.13 80.99
N LYS A 40 -27.35 13.12 81.58
CA LYS A 40 -27.42 13.40 83.02
C LYS A 40 -28.55 14.36 83.36
N PHE A 41 -29.47 13.91 84.20
CA PHE A 41 -30.61 14.70 84.62
C PHE A 41 -30.82 14.70 86.13
N CYS A 42 -31.43 15.78 86.60
CA CYS A 42 -31.78 15.93 88.00
C CYS A 42 -32.93 15.01 88.40
N THR A 43 -32.70 14.22 89.44
CA THR A 43 -33.72 13.45 90.16
C THR A 43 -34.25 14.25 91.35
N ARG A 44 -35.13 13.64 92.16
CA ARG A 44 -35.55 14.18 93.45
C ARG A 44 -35.65 13.07 94.48
N SER A 45 -35.15 13.26 95.70
CA SER A 45 -35.26 12.23 96.73
C SER A 45 -36.72 11.90 97.07
N CYS A 46 -37.00 10.62 97.33
CA CYS A 46 -38.33 10.11 97.67
C CYS A 46 -38.24 9.03 98.74
N ASN A 47 -39.31 8.80 99.50
CA ASN A 47 -39.35 7.77 100.54
C ASN A 47 -40.43 6.71 100.26
N LEU A 48 -41.55 7.11 99.67
CA LEU A 48 -42.71 6.29 99.32
C LEU A 48 -43.05 6.44 97.82
N ALA A 49 -43.76 5.46 97.26
CA ALA A 49 -44.13 5.45 95.84
C ALA A 49 -44.99 6.66 95.44
N ASP A 50 -45.84 7.16 96.35
CA ASP A 50 -46.73 8.31 96.12
C ASP A 50 -46.02 9.67 96.25
N ASP A 51 -44.72 9.69 96.61
CA ASP A 51 -43.93 10.94 96.70
C ASP A 51 -43.51 11.47 95.32
N CYS A 52 -43.67 10.68 94.25
CA CYS A 52 -43.28 11.06 92.88
C CYS A 52 -44.49 11.48 92.05
N SER A 53 -44.31 12.53 91.23
CA SER A 53 -45.35 13.01 90.32
C SER A 53 -45.68 11.98 89.24
N GLU A 54 -46.88 12.08 88.64
CA GLU A 54 -47.34 11.18 87.57
C GLU A 54 -46.29 11.11 86.42
N GLY A 55 -45.87 9.89 86.06
CA GLY A 55 -44.78 9.63 85.09
C GLY A 55 -43.41 9.29 85.71
N TYR A 56 -43.27 9.35 87.04
CA TYR A 56 -42.02 9.07 87.76
C TYR A 56 -42.25 8.01 88.85
N GLU A 57 -41.29 7.10 89.05
CA GLU A 57 -41.31 6.11 90.12
C GLU A 57 -40.22 6.38 91.16
N CYS A 58 -40.53 6.09 92.42
CA CYS A 58 -39.54 6.13 93.50
C CYS A 58 -38.69 4.87 93.46
N LYS A 59 -37.45 4.97 92.96
CA LYS A 59 -36.54 3.85 92.76
C LYS A 59 -35.31 3.96 93.65
N GLU A 60 -34.85 2.82 94.19
CA GLU A 60 -33.53 2.74 94.82
C GLU A 60 -32.45 2.75 93.74
N ILE A 61 -31.62 3.79 93.76
CA ILE A 61 -30.49 3.96 92.87
C ILE A 61 -29.18 4.01 93.67
N THR A 62 -28.08 3.63 93.02
CA THR A 62 -26.73 3.73 93.62
C THR A 62 -26.04 4.95 93.03
N HIS A 63 -25.86 6.00 93.85
CA HIS A 63 -25.15 7.22 93.44
C HIS A 63 -23.91 7.41 94.31
N GLN A 64 -22.74 7.52 93.68
CA GLN A 64 -21.44 7.65 94.36
C GLN A 64 -21.19 6.58 95.45
N GLY A 65 -21.63 5.34 95.20
CA GLY A 65 -21.43 4.20 96.10
C GLY A 65 -22.38 4.15 97.31
N ARG A 66 -23.38 5.03 97.38
CA ARG A 66 -24.43 5.03 98.42
C ARG A 66 -25.79 4.73 97.79
N GLN A 67 -26.61 3.95 98.49
CA GLN A 67 -27.98 3.67 98.08
C GLN A 67 -28.88 4.83 98.53
N THR A 68 -29.57 5.45 97.57
CA THR A 68 -30.55 6.52 97.81
C THR A 68 -31.85 6.19 97.07
N LYS A 69 -32.98 6.72 97.54
CA LYS A 69 -34.28 6.58 96.87
C LYS A 69 -34.61 7.87 96.16
N GLU A 70 -34.78 7.78 94.85
CA GLU A 70 -34.96 8.95 93.99
C GLU A 70 -36.15 8.73 93.05
N CYS A 71 -36.93 9.79 92.82
CA CYS A 71 -37.91 9.85 91.75
C CYS A 71 -37.17 9.91 90.42
N VAL A 72 -37.26 8.81 89.67
CA VAL A 72 -36.71 8.68 88.32
C VAL A 72 -37.83 8.47 87.32
N PRO A 73 -37.68 8.88 86.05
CA PRO A 73 -38.68 8.59 85.03
C PRO A 73 -38.92 7.09 84.94
N ILE A 74 -40.18 6.66 84.88
CA ILE A 74 -40.56 5.24 84.84
C ILE A 74 -39.89 4.52 83.65
N PHE A 75 -39.67 5.22 82.55
CA PHE A 75 -39.08 4.69 81.31
C PHE A 75 -37.61 5.08 81.10
N GLY A 76 -36.98 5.72 82.08
CA GLY A 76 -35.53 5.95 82.10
C GLY A 76 -34.98 7.02 81.14
N THR A 77 -35.84 7.89 80.59
CA THR A 77 -35.48 9.05 79.75
C THR A 77 -36.20 10.31 80.23
N CYS A 78 -35.55 11.47 80.09
CA CYS A 78 -36.09 12.80 80.38
C CYS A 78 -36.42 13.61 79.12
N SER A 79 -35.84 13.25 77.98
CA SER A 79 -36.02 13.89 76.68
C SER A 79 -37.26 13.41 75.92
N CYS A 80 -37.82 12.24 76.26
CA CYS A 80 -39.15 11.82 75.79
C CYS A 80 -40.16 11.89 76.93
N ASN A 81 -41.12 12.81 76.79
CA ASN A 81 -42.21 13.01 77.73
C ASN A 81 -43.47 13.45 76.98
N LYS A 82 -44.56 13.69 77.72
CA LYS A 82 -45.87 14.06 77.15
C LYS A 82 -45.83 15.30 76.24
N SER A 83 -44.88 16.22 76.43
CA SER A 83 -44.73 17.43 75.60
C SER A 83 -43.95 17.18 74.30
N THR A 84 -43.19 16.09 74.23
CA THR A 84 -42.39 15.69 73.07
C THR A 84 -42.95 14.41 72.41
N HIS A 85 -44.20 14.06 72.72
CA HIS A 85 -44.89 12.93 72.09
C HIS A 85 -44.93 13.12 70.57
N GLU A 86 -44.69 12.04 69.81
CA GLU A 86 -44.60 12.03 68.33
C GLU A 86 -43.40 12.79 67.74
N THR A 87 -42.48 13.31 68.54
CA THR A 87 -41.20 13.82 68.00
C THR A 87 -40.29 12.65 67.64
N GLU A 88 -39.50 12.81 66.59
CA GLU A 88 -38.54 11.83 66.10
C GLU A 88 -37.10 12.25 66.45
N ARG A 89 -36.25 11.27 66.75
CA ARG A 89 -34.80 11.50 66.88
C ARG A 89 -34.03 10.38 66.16
N PRO A 90 -32.78 10.63 65.77
CA PRO A 90 -31.93 9.59 65.21
C PRO A 90 -31.69 8.47 66.23
N CYS A 91 -31.79 7.24 65.78
CA CYS A 91 -31.39 6.03 66.50
C CYS A 91 -30.39 5.24 65.65
N VAL A 92 -29.63 4.36 66.28
CA VAL A 92 -28.70 3.47 65.58
C VAL A 92 -28.86 2.04 66.07
N LYS A 93 -28.79 1.08 65.16
CA LYS A 93 -28.60 -0.34 65.47
C LYS A 93 -27.19 -0.74 65.06
N ARG A 94 -26.51 -1.47 65.94
CA ARG A 94 -25.11 -1.90 65.71
C ARG A 94 -24.91 -3.36 66.07
N ASN A 95 -24.14 -4.04 65.24
CA ASN A 95 -23.59 -5.36 65.56
C ASN A 95 -22.17 -5.48 64.98
N THR A 96 -21.69 -6.70 64.71
CA THR A 96 -20.36 -6.94 64.15
C THR A 96 -20.25 -6.68 62.64
N VAL A 97 -21.39 -6.53 61.95
CA VAL A 97 -21.48 -6.33 60.50
C VAL A 97 -21.42 -4.83 60.18
N GLY A 98 -22.21 -4.01 60.87
CA GLY A 98 -22.16 -2.56 60.68
C GLY A 98 -22.98 -1.73 61.67
N VAL A 99 -23.25 -0.48 61.31
CA VAL A 99 -24.01 0.48 62.12
C VAL A 99 -25.05 1.17 61.26
N CYS A 100 -26.29 0.70 61.32
CA CYS A 100 -27.41 1.27 60.57
C CYS A 100 -28.08 2.38 61.35
N GLN A 101 -28.43 3.45 60.66
CA GLN A 101 -29.13 4.60 61.21
C GLN A 101 -30.61 4.54 60.87
N GLY A 102 -31.44 5.10 61.75
CA GLY A 102 -32.87 5.26 61.54
C GLY A 102 -33.42 6.27 62.52
N PHE A 103 -34.74 6.25 62.70
CA PHE A 103 -35.43 7.17 63.60
C PHE A 103 -36.25 6.39 64.61
N GLU A 104 -36.30 6.87 65.84
CA GLU A 104 -37.22 6.37 66.86
C GLU A 104 -38.17 7.49 67.28
N THR A 105 -39.42 7.11 67.55
CA THR A 105 -40.49 8.06 67.88
C THR A 105 -40.71 8.07 69.38
N CYS A 106 -40.87 9.26 69.95
CA CYS A 106 -41.21 9.39 71.36
C CYS A 106 -42.68 9.00 71.59
N ASP A 107 -42.90 7.93 72.33
CA ASP A 107 -44.19 7.51 72.86
C ASP A 107 -44.36 8.01 74.31
N LYS A 108 -45.47 8.67 74.58
CA LYS A 108 -45.77 9.32 75.87
C LYS A 108 -45.85 8.35 77.05
N ASP A 109 -46.09 7.07 76.79
CA ASP A 109 -46.34 6.02 77.77
C ASP A 109 -45.24 4.93 77.73
N LEU A 110 -44.28 4.98 76.80
CA LEU A 110 -43.22 3.96 76.63
C LEU A 110 -41.80 4.54 76.45
N GLY A 111 -41.62 5.86 76.29
CA GLY A 111 -40.33 6.48 76.00
C GLY A 111 -40.00 6.47 74.49
N TRP A 112 -38.73 6.58 74.13
CA TRP A 112 -38.30 6.45 72.73
C TRP A 112 -38.43 5.00 72.28
N VAL A 113 -39.29 4.74 71.28
CA VAL A 113 -39.62 3.40 70.82
C VAL A 113 -39.66 3.34 69.30
N GLY A 114 -39.53 2.12 68.76
CA GLY A 114 -39.72 1.88 67.34
C GLY A 114 -38.57 2.39 66.45
N CYS A 115 -37.32 2.18 66.86
CA CYS A 115 -36.16 2.50 66.00
C CYS A 115 -36.28 1.81 64.63
N THR A 116 -36.43 2.63 63.58
CA THR A 116 -36.62 2.20 62.19
C THR A 116 -35.32 1.79 61.50
N ALA A 117 -34.17 1.94 62.16
CA ALA A 117 -32.89 1.46 61.62
C ALA A 117 -33.00 -0.03 61.26
N LEU A 118 -32.42 -0.43 60.14
CA LEU A 118 -32.27 -1.85 59.79
C LEU A 118 -31.33 -2.52 60.80
N GLU A 119 -31.51 -3.82 61.07
CA GLU A 119 -30.49 -4.58 61.79
C GLU A 119 -29.35 -4.84 60.80
N PRO A 120 -28.12 -4.37 61.05
CA PRO A 120 -27.04 -4.52 60.07
C PRO A 120 -26.84 -6.00 59.74
N SER A 121 -26.90 -6.37 58.48
CA SER A 121 -26.71 -7.74 58.01
C SER A 121 -25.83 -7.77 56.77
N PRO A 122 -25.14 -8.88 56.46
CA PRO A 122 -24.32 -8.95 55.26
C PRO A 122 -25.16 -8.66 54.02
N GLU A 123 -24.54 -8.04 53.01
CA GLU A 123 -25.22 -7.61 51.80
C GLU A 123 -26.01 -8.74 51.12
N ILE A 124 -27.23 -8.38 50.74
CA ILE A 124 -28.11 -9.17 49.91
C ILE A 124 -28.47 -8.32 48.70
N CYS A 125 -28.61 -8.94 47.53
CA CYS A 125 -28.94 -8.21 46.31
C CYS A 125 -30.40 -7.76 46.32
N ASP A 126 -30.69 -6.61 46.90
CA ASP A 126 -32.03 -6.03 47.01
C ASP A 126 -32.07 -4.50 46.86
N GLY A 127 -30.94 -3.86 46.52
CA GLY A 127 -30.86 -2.42 46.30
C GLY A 127 -30.80 -1.62 47.60
N ILE A 128 -30.67 -2.28 48.75
CA ILE A 128 -30.59 -1.68 50.07
C ILE A 128 -29.16 -1.88 50.59
N ASP A 129 -28.61 -0.86 51.23
CA ASP A 129 -27.34 -0.94 51.98
C ASP A 129 -27.62 -1.66 53.33
N ASN A 130 -27.48 -2.98 53.34
CA ASN A 130 -27.89 -3.86 54.43
C ASN A 130 -26.87 -3.91 55.57
N ASP A 131 -25.59 -3.72 55.26
CA ASP A 131 -24.50 -3.63 56.22
C ASP A 131 -24.21 -2.17 56.64
N CYS A 132 -24.81 -1.21 55.95
CA CYS A 132 -24.79 0.22 56.24
C CYS A 132 -23.38 0.83 56.15
N ASN A 133 -22.58 0.36 55.19
CA ASN A 133 -21.23 0.87 54.92
C ASN A 133 -21.21 2.07 53.95
N GLY A 134 -22.37 2.44 53.38
CA GLY A 134 -22.55 3.56 52.47
C GLY A 134 -22.58 3.18 50.99
N VAL A 135 -22.56 1.89 50.66
CA VAL A 135 -22.65 1.35 49.30
C VAL A 135 -23.69 0.24 49.28
N ALA A 136 -24.77 0.41 48.53
CA ALA A 136 -25.76 -0.65 48.35
C ALA A 136 -25.20 -1.80 47.50
N ASP A 137 -25.49 -3.04 47.92
CA ASP A 137 -25.13 -4.27 47.21
C ASP A 137 -23.62 -4.43 46.91
N ASP A 138 -22.72 -4.05 47.83
CA ASP A 138 -21.29 -4.34 47.70
C ASP A 138 -20.92 -5.70 48.33
N ASP A 139 -20.43 -6.62 47.50
CA ASP A 139 -20.16 -8.02 47.88
C ASP A 139 -21.39 -8.84 48.38
N PRO A 140 -22.57 -8.76 47.72
CA PRO A 140 -23.72 -9.58 48.09
C PRO A 140 -23.39 -11.04 47.80
N ARG A 141 -23.73 -11.92 48.74
CA ARG A 141 -23.40 -13.35 48.59
C ARG A 141 -24.16 -13.96 47.42
N MET A 142 -23.41 -14.35 46.38
CA MET A 142 -23.94 -15.01 45.19
C MET A 142 -24.66 -16.34 45.53
N PRO A 143 -25.79 -16.67 44.86
CA PRO A 143 -26.44 -17.97 45.01
C PRO A 143 -25.49 -19.13 44.69
N GLU A 144 -25.57 -20.23 45.44
CA GLU A 144 -24.73 -21.43 45.25
C GLU A 144 -25.16 -22.28 44.04
N GLU A 145 -26.38 -22.06 43.52
CA GLU A 145 -26.89 -22.73 42.33
C GLU A 145 -26.46 -21.96 41.07
N GLU A 146 -26.09 -22.67 40.00
CA GLU A 146 -25.83 -22.04 38.70
C GLU A 146 -27.14 -21.49 38.11
N CYS A 147 -27.06 -20.33 37.45
CA CYS A 147 -28.25 -19.69 36.88
C CYS A 147 -28.49 -20.16 35.45
N TYR A 148 -29.77 -20.34 35.10
CA TYR A 148 -30.18 -20.74 33.76
C TYR A 148 -31.39 -19.94 33.29
N ASN A 149 -31.42 -19.60 32.00
CA ASN A 149 -32.58 -19.02 31.32
C ASN A 149 -33.39 -20.10 30.59
N GLU A 150 -34.72 -20.01 30.66
CA GLU A 150 -35.66 -20.95 30.02
C GLU A 150 -36.71 -20.18 29.21
N THR A 151 -36.98 -20.61 27.97
CA THR A 151 -38.01 -20.02 27.10
C THR A 151 -39.16 -21.02 26.89
N PRO A 152 -40.42 -20.68 27.19
CA PRO A 152 -41.54 -21.60 27.00
C PRO A 152 -41.71 -22.05 25.54
N GLY A 153 -41.48 -23.33 25.26
CA GLY A 153 -41.65 -23.93 23.93
C GLY A 153 -40.35 -24.21 23.17
N VAL A 154 -39.19 -23.85 23.73
CA VAL A 154 -37.85 -24.24 23.25
C VAL A 154 -37.29 -25.29 24.23
N GLU A 155 -36.73 -26.39 23.72
CA GLU A 155 -36.15 -27.46 24.53
C GLU A 155 -34.69 -27.07 24.86
N GLY A 156 -34.31 -27.00 26.14
CA GLY A 156 -32.96 -26.56 26.57
C GLY A 156 -32.97 -25.49 27.66
N ARG A 157 -31.82 -25.23 28.28
CA ARG A 157 -31.66 -24.21 29.33
C ARG A 157 -30.28 -23.56 29.25
N CYS A 158 -30.23 -22.26 28.98
CA CYS A 158 -28.97 -21.55 28.77
C CYS A 158 -28.33 -21.14 30.08
N GLN A 159 -27.10 -21.60 30.33
CA GLN A 159 -26.35 -21.19 31.50
C GLN A 159 -26.00 -19.70 31.41
N GLY A 160 -26.26 -18.95 32.48
CA GLY A 160 -25.88 -17.55 32.62
C GLY A 160 -24.99 -17.32 33.83
N THR A 161 -24.68 -16.05 34.07
CA THR A 161 -24.02 -15.60 35.30
C THR A 161 -24.99 -14.78 36.13
N TRP A 162 -25.02 -15.03 37.44
CA TRP A 162 -25.78 -14.19 38.36
C TRP A 162 -25.19 -12.78 38.38
N SER A 163 -26.00 -11.79 38.04
CA SER A 163 -25.69 -10.38 38.21
C SER A 163 -26.67 -9.79 39.21
N CYS A 164 -26.16 -8.97 40.14
CA CYS A 164 -27.03 -8.25 41.04
C CYS A 164 -27.65 -7.04 40.34
N ALA A 165 -28.98 -6.88 40.41
CA ALA A 165 -29.73 -5.81 39.76
C ALA A 165 -30.47 -4.90 40.76
N GLY A 166 -29.96 -4.77 41.99
CA GLY A 166 -30.58 -3.95 43.05
C GLY A 166 -31.95 -4.48 43.47
N GLU A 167 -32.98 -3.62 43.47
CA GLU A 167 -34.37 -4.00 43.83
C GLU A 167 -34.92 -5.18 42.99
N ALA A 168 -34.39 -5.40 41.78
CA ALA A 168 -34.81 -6.49 40.92
C ALA A 168 -34.20 -7.86 41.30
N GLY A 169 -33.33 -7.90 42.31
CA GLY A 169 -32.70 -9.12 42.82
C GLY A 169 -31.60 -9.69 41.93
N TRP A 170 -31.18 -10.92 42.24
CA TRP A 170 -30.24 -11.67 41.39
C TRP A 170 -30.89 -12.02 40.05
N GLN A 171 -30.35 -11.47 38.97
CA GLN A 171 -30.77 -11.75 37.61
C GLN A 171 -29.77 -12.68 36.93
N CYS A 172 -30.28 -13.64 36.16
CA CYS A 172 -29.44 -14.50 35.36
C CYS A 172 -29.12 -13.79 34.04
N ILE A 173 -27.90 -13.28 33.90
CA ILE A 173 -27.44 -12.63 32.69
C ILE A 173 -26.71 -13.68 31.84
N GLY A 174 -27.39 -14.11 30.77
CA GLY A 174 -26.96 -15.12 29.82
C GLY A 174 -27.92 -15.15 28.62
N PRO A 175 -27.60 -15.88 27.55
CA PRO A 175 -28.50 -16.02 26.41
C PRO A 175 -29.83 -16.65 26.85
N SER A 176 -30.94 -16.32 26.17
CA SER A 176 -32.23 -17.01 26.35
C SER A 176 -32.36 -18.08 25.27
N PRO A 177 -32.82 -19.30 25.58
CA PRO A 177 -33.00 -20.36 24.58
C PRO A 177 -33.87 -19.86 23.43
N ALA A 178 -33.36 -19.95 22.21
CA ALA A 178 -34.06 -19.66 20.97
C ALA A 178 -34.20 -20.94 20.14
N ALA A 179 -35.07 -20.94 19.13
CA ALA A 179 -35.06 -22.03 18.16
C ALA A 179 -33.72 -22.01 17.41
N GLU A 180 -33.16 -23.18 17.11
CA GLU A 180 -31.88 -23.28 16.40
C GLU A 180 -31.93 -22.50 15.09
N GLU A 181 -31.07 -21.50 14.98
CA GLU A 181 -30.71 -20.93 13.71
C GLU A 181 -29.42 -21.59 13.27
N CYS A 182 -29.28 -21.87 11.97
CA CYS A 182 -28.02 -22.37 11.49
C CYS A 182 -26.97 -21.23 11.54
N ASN A 183 -26.27 -21.12 12.66
CA ASN A 183 -25.31 -20.04 12.96
C ASN A 183 -24.05 -20.54 13.71
N TYR A 184 -23.89 -21.86 13.84
CA TYR A 184 -22.80 -22.53 14.57
C TYR A 184 -22.79 -22.28 16.08
N ARG A 185 -23.94 -21.94 16.65
CA ARG A 185 -24.14 -21.79 18.09
C ARG A 185 -25.21 -22.79 18.54
N ASP A 186 -25.15 -23.10 19.81
CA ASP A 186 -26.18 -23.84 20.53
C ASP A 186 -27.18 -22.79 21.01
N ASP A 187 -28.15 -22.44 20.15
CA ASP A 187 -29.08 -21.33 20.38
C ASP A 187 -30.16 -21.73 21.40
N ASN A 188 -30.51 -23.00 21.46
CA ASN A 188 -31.45 -23.57 22.41
C ASN A 188 -30.77 -24.04 23.72
N CYS A 189 -29.44 -24.08 23.75
CA CYS A 189 -28.61 -24.47 24.89
C CYS A 189 -28.90 -25.90 25.38
N ASP A 190 -29.11 -26.84 24.46
CA ASP A 190 -29.34 -28.25 24.75
C ASP A 190 -28.03 -29.08 24.75
N GLY A 191 -26.91 -28.46 24.35
CA GLY A 191 -25.57 -29.04 24.30
C GLY A 191 -25.17 -29.58 22.93
N GLU A 192 -26.08 -29.57 21.95
CA GLU A 192 -25.81 -29.79 20.55
C GLU A 192 -25.81 -28.43 19.82
N ILE A 193 -25.20 -28.37 18.64
CA ILE A 193 -25.13 -27.12 17.85
C ILE A 193 -25.88 -27.37 16.55
N ASP A 194 -26.84 -26.53 16.16
CA ASP A 194 -27.56 -26.59 14.89
C ASP A 194 -28.20 -27.97 14.58
N GLU A 195 -28.65 -28.74 15.58
CA GLU A 195 -29.09 -30.13 15.45
C GLU A 195 -30.36 -30.29 14.61
N ASP A 196 -31.20 -29.27 14.57
CA ASP A 196 -32.39 -29.20 13.70
C ASP A 196 -32.05 -29.30 12.19
N PHE A 197 -30.78 -29.06 11.84
CA PHE A 197 -30.29 -29.10 10.46
C PHE A 197 -29.41 -30.33 10.18
N LYS A 198 -29.12 -31.14 11.21
CA LYS A 198 -28.21 -32.27 11.16
C LYS A 198 -28.93 -33.62 11.14
N ASP A 199 -28.29 -34.64 10.58
CA ASP A 199 -28.73 -36.03 10.71
C ASP A 199 -28.24 -36.65 12.02
N SER A 200 -28.64 -37.90 12.29
CA SER A 200 -28.20 -38.67 13.47
C SER A 200 -26.69 -38.92 13.57
N SER A 201 -25.91 -38.52 12.57
CA SER A 201 -24.45 -38.60 12.51
C SER A 201 -23.80 -37.22 12.60
N GLY A 202 -24.57 -36.15 12.86
CA GLY A 202 -24.08 -34.78 13.03
C GLY A 202 -23.79 -34.04 11.73
N ARG A 203 -24.22 -34.57 10.57
CA ARG A 203 -23.96 -33.97 9.25
C ARG A 203 -25.12 -33.10 8.84
N TYR A 204 -24.87 -31.92 8.28
CA TYR A 204 -25.95 -31.05 7.83
C TYR A 204 -26.60 -31.60 6.53
N VAL A 205 -27.89 -31.91 6.59
CA VAL A 205 -28.61 -32.64 5.51
C VAL A 205 -29.84 -31.92 4.97
N THR A 206 -30.17 -30.74 5.51
CA THR A 206 -31.27 -29.91 5.00
C THR A 206 -30.86 -29.21 3.70
N LEU A 207 -31.85 -28.81 2.90
CA LEU A 207 -31.60 -28.26 1.56
C LEU A 207 -30.94 -26.88 1.63
N GLU A 208 -31.25 -26.12 2.67
CA GLU A 208 -30.76 -24.76 2.95
C GLU A 208 -29.37 -24.76 3.62
N HIS A 209 -28.92 -25.90 4.16
CA HIS A 209 -27.68 -26.03 4.92
C HIS A 209 -26.88 -27.29 4.54
N CYS A 210 -26.85 -27.67 3.27
CA CYS A 210 -26.29 -28.97 2.88
C CYS A 210 -24.77 -29.06 3.05
N GLY A 211 -24.29 -30.06 3.80
CA GLY A 211 -22.87 -30.31 4.04
C GLY A 211 -22.24 -29.40 5.10
N GLN A 212 -22.70 -28.16 5.17
CA GLN A 212 -22.33 -27.19 6.19
C GLN A 212 -23.44 -26.14 6.33
N CYS A 213 -23.39 -25.45 7.46
CA CYS A 213 -24.33 -24.38 7.74
C CYS A 213 -24.37 -23.27 6.67
N ASN A 214 -25.56 -22.71 6.43
CA ASN A 214 -25.85 -21.71 5.38
C ASN A 214 -25.44 -22.06 3.95
N ASN A 215 -25.18 -23.34 3.65
CA ASN A 215 -24.86 -23.81 2.31
C ASN A 215 -26.11 -24.27 1.54
N SER A 216 -26.92 -23.31 1.09
CA SER A 216 -28.17 -23.61 0.38
C SER A 216 -27.94 -24.18 -1.02
N CYS A 217 -28.57 -25.31 -1.32
CA CYS A 217 -28.56 -25.91 -2.65
C CYS A 217 -29.52 -25.21 -3.63
N LEU A 218 -30.42 -24.37 -3.14
CA LEU A 218 -31.42 -23.69 -3.96
C LEU A 218 -30.75 -22.66 -4.89
N GLY A 219 -31.09 -22.72 -6.18
CA GLY A 219 -30.63 -21.76 -7.18
C GLY A 219 -29.16 -21.88 -7.61
N ARG A 220 -28.37 -22.79 -7.02
CA ARG A 220 -26.93 -22.92 -7.31
C ARG A 220 -26.60 -23.65 -8.61
N ILE A 221 -27.48 -24.52 -9.08
CA ILE A 221 -27.23 -25.34 -10.27
C ILE A 221 -28.23 -24.92 -11.36
N PRO A 222 -27.77 -24.18 -12.39
CA PRO A 222 -28.64 -23.74 -13.49
C PRO A 222 -29.32 -24.93 -14.17
N PHE A 223 -30.57 -24.74 -14.57
CA PHE A 223 -31.38 -25.73 -15.32
C PHE A 223 -31.69 -27.04 -14.57
N ALA A 224 -31.41 -27.12 -13.27
CA ALA A 224 -31.93 -28.18 -12.40
C ALA A 224 -33.42 -27.94 -12.09
N GLU A 225 -34.24 -28.97 -12.29
CA GLU A 225 -35.67 -28.98 -11.93
C GLU A 225 -35.85 -29.38 -10.46
N LYS A 226 -35.00 -30.28 -9.95
CA LYS A 226 -35.03 -30.75 -8.56
C LYS A 226 -33.61 -31.03 -8.06
N ILE A 227 -33.30 -30.52 -6.87
CA ILE A 227 -32.01 -30.66 -6.18
C ILE A 227 -32.30 -31.22 -4.79
N VAL A 228 -31.45 -32.09 -4.29
CA VAL A 228 -31.50 -32.69 -2.95
C VAL A 228 -30.15 -32.50 -2.26
N CYS A 229 -30.12 -32.46 -0.92
CA CYS A 229 -28.87 -32.65 -0.20
C CYS A 229 -28.59 -34.16 -0.14
N ALA A 230 -27.59 -34.60 -0.89
CA ALA A 230 -27.24 -36.01 -0.94
C ALA A 230 -26.24 -36.37 0.13
N ILE A 231 -26.44 -37.55 0.70
CA ILE A 231 -25.56 -38.18 1.66
C ILE A 231 -24.80 -39.26 0.89
N SER A 232 -23.47 -39.18 0.89
CA SER A 232 -22.61 -40.24 0.39
C SER A 232 -22.78 -41.52 1.24
N ASP A 233 -22.59 -42.67 0.61
CA ASP A 233 -22.54 -43.96 1.33
C ASP A 233 -21.32 -44.06 2.28
N ASP A 234 -20.33 -43.17 2.08
CA ASP A 234 -19.18 -43.00 2.96
C ASP A 234 -19.51 -42.04 4.12
N PRO A 235 -19.43 -42.49 5.39
CA PRO A 235 -19.68 -41.65 6.56
C PRO A 235 -18.61 -40.56 6.81
N GLU A 236 -17.45 -40.62 6.16
CA GLU A 236 -16.39 -39.59 6.28
C GLU A 236 -16.57 -38.43 5.27
N GLU A 237 -17.43 -38.58 4.26
CA GLU A 237 -17.70 -37.54 3.28
C GLU A 237 -18.85 -36.60 3.71
N THR A 238 -18.64 -35.30 3.51
CA THR A 238 -19.64 -34.27 3.82
C THR A 238 -20.79 -34.32 2.81
N PRO A 239 -22.06 -34.23 3.25
CA PRO A 239 -23.20 -34.14 2.34
C PRO A 239 -23.02 -33.02 1.31
N PHE A 240 -23.51 -33.22 0.09
CA PHE A 240 -23.34 -32.26 -0.99
C PHE A 240 -24.63 -32.07 -1.79
N CYS A 241 -24.79 -30.88 -2.37
CA CYS A 241 -25.95 -30.56 -3.20
C CYS A 241 -25.94 -31.44 -4.45
N GLN A 242 -26.90 -32.35 -4.60
CA GLN A 242 -27.02 -33.24 -5.75
C GLN A 242 -28.26 -32.90 -6.59
N VAL A 243 -28.09 -32.80 -7.91
CA VAL A 243 -29.22 -32.69 -8.84
C VAL A 243 -29.94 -34.05 -8.94
N ASP A 244 -31.21 -34.06 -8.56
CA ASP A 244 -32.10 -35.22 -8.69
C ASP A 244 -32.74 -35.25 -10.10
N LYS A 245 -33.06 -34.08 -10.67
CA LYS A 245 -33.70 -33.97 -11.98
C LYS A 245 -33.36 -32.67 -12.70
N CYS A 246 -33.07 -32.74 -14.00
CA CYS A 246 -32.89 -31.57 -14.88
C CYS A 246 -34.18 -31.14 -15.58
N GLN A 247 -34.27 -29.87 -15.93
CA GLN A 247 -35.35 -29.32 -16.76
C GLN A 247 -35.38 -29.98 -18.15
N SER A 248 -36.54 -29.99 -18.80
CA SER A 248 -36.71 -30.62 -20.11
C SER A 248 -35.75 -30.04 -21.17
N GLY A 249 -35.04 -30.90 -21.90
CA GLY A 249 -34.01 -30.51 -22.89
C GLY A 249 -32.59 -30.44 -22.33
N TRP A 250 -32.42 -30.63 -21.01
CA TRP A 250 -31.13 -30.68 -20.32
C TRP A 250 -30.95 -32.06 -19.67
N ILE A 251 -29.71 -32.53 -19.61
CA ILE A 251 -29.36 -33.85 -19.06
C ILE A 251 -28.41 -33.69 -17.87
N LEU A 252 -28.52 -34.61 -16.91
CA LEU A 252 -27.68 -34.63 -15.73
C LEU A 252 -26.31 -35.21 -16.09
N PHE A 253 -25.25 -34.41 -15.95
CA PHE A 253 -23.86 -34.81 -16.14
C PHE A 253 -23.01 -34.26 -15.00
N ASN A 254 -22.32 -35.15 -14.27
CA ASN A 254 -21.44 -34.81 -13.14
C ASN A 254 -22.03 -33.74 -12.20
N ASN A 255 -23.26 -33.98 -11.75
CA ASN A 255 -24.00 -33.10 -10.85
C ASN A 255 -24.36 -31.70 -11.40
N SER A 256 -24.35 -31.52 -12.72
CA SER A 256 -24.79 -30.31 -13.43
C SER A 256 -25.78 -30.66 -14.54
N CYS A 257 -26.70 -29.76 -14.86
CA CYS A 257 -27.58 -29.91 -16.01
C CYS A 257 -26.94 -29.26 -17.23
N VAL A 258 -26.59 -30.08 -18.23
CA VAL A 258 -25.92 -29.66 -19.46
C VAL A 258 -26.80 -29.92 -20.67
N PRO A 259 -26.65 -29.17 -21.78
CA PRO A 259 -27.32 -29.52 -23.02
C PRO A 259 -26.69 -30.82 -23.57
N PRO A 260 -27.40 -31.62 -24.40
CA PRO A 260 -26.82 -32.79 -25.02
C PRO A 260 -25.69 -32.40 -25.98
N LEU A 261 -24.44 -32.50 -25.53
CA LEU A 261 -23.24 -32.27 -26.32
C LEU A 261 -22.76 -33.59 -26.90
N SER A 262 -22.55 -33.66 -28.22
CA SER A 262 -21.95 -34.83 -28.87
C SER A 262 -20.47 -34.90 -28.47
N SER A 263 -20.06 -35.91 -27.71
CA SER A 263 -18.67 -36.20 -27.29
C SER A 263 -17.79 -36.74 -28.42
N LEU A 264 -18.22 -36.56 -29.67
CA LEU A 264 -17.57 -37.10 -30.86
C LEU A 264 -16.18 -36.47 -31.01
N CYS A 265 -15.15 -37.30 -31.11
CA CYS A 265 -13.74 -36.89 -31.17
C CYS A 265 -13.14 -36.25 -29.91
N MET A 266 -13.76 -36.43 -28.73
CA MET A 266 -13.04 -36.19 -27.48
C MET A 266 -12.01 -37.30 -27.22
N PRO A 267 -10.82 -36.99 -26.67
CA PRO A 267 -9.86 -38.01 -26.27
C PRO A 267 -10.43 -38.87 -25.14
N CYS A 268 -10.11 -40.16 -25.16
CA CYS A 268 -10.52 -41.15 -24.16
C CYS A 268 -9.45 -42.20 -23.95
N SER A 269 -9.50 -42.82 -22.77
CA SER A 269 -8.70 -43.96 -22.37
C SER A 269 -9.56 -45.22 -22.17
N GLU A 270 -10.83 -45.04 -21.84
CA GLU A 270 -11.83 -46.10 -21.66
C GLU A 270 -13.22 -45.64 -22.17
N ASP A 271 -14.14 -46.57 -22.38
CA ASP A 271 -15.46 -46.28 -22.97
C ASP A 271 -16.29 -45.28 -22.12
N THR A 272 -16.09 -45.26 -20.81
CA THR A 272 -16.75 -44.36 -19.85
C THR A 272 -16.41 -42.90 -20.07
N ASP A 273 -15.24 -42.61 -20.66
CA ASP A 273 -14.81 -41.25 -20.98
C ASP A 273 -15.67 -40.61 -22.09
N CYS A 274 -16.38 -41.44 -22.87
CA CYS A 274 -17.20 -41.01 -24.00
C CYS A 274 -18.63 -40.65 -23.63
N GLY A 275 -18.92 -40.64 -22.33
CA GLY A 275 -20.15 -40.11 -21.74
C GLY A 275 -21.29 -41.12 -21.73
N TYR A 276 -21.76 -41.55 -22.90
CA TYR A 276 -22.99 -42.35 -23.00
C TYR A 276 -22.71 -43.86 -23.03
N ALA A 277 -23.64 -44.67 -22.50
CA ALA A 277 -23.45 -46.11 -22.27
C ALA A 277 -23.05 -46.94 -23.53
N ASN A 278 -23.40 -46.46 -24.72
CA ASN A 278 -23.08 -47.13 -25.99
C ASN A 278 -22.07 -46.36 -26.84
N ASP A 279 -21.66 -45.16 -26.43
CA ASP A 279 -20.53 -44.44 -27.04
C ASP A 279 -19.24 -45.15 -26.62
N LYS A 280 -18.30 -45.28 -27.54
CA LYS A 280 -17.13 -46.15 -27.33
C LYS A 280 -15.83 -45.43 -27.60
N CYS A 281 -14.82 -45.78 -26.81
CA CYS A 281 -13.48 -45.28 -27.01
C CYS A 281 -12.82 -46.06 -28.16
N VAL A 282 -12.65 -45.40 -29.30
CA VAL A 282 -12.10 -45.98 -30.52
C VAL A 282 -10.68 -45.47 -30.75
N LEU A 283 -9.76 -46.38 -31.11
CA LEU A 283 -8.37 -46.02 -31.37
C LEU A 283 -8.22 -45.40 -32.78
N LEU A 284 -7.80 -44.13 -32.83
CA LEU A 284 -7.47 -43.40 -34.06
C LEU A 284 -6.04 -42.85 -33.93
N GLU A 285 -5.16 -43.12 -34.90
CA GLU A 285 -3.73 -42.73 -34.87
C GLU A 285 -2.92 -43.21 -33.64
N GLY A 286 -3.37 -44.26 -32.95
CA GLY A 286 -2.69 -44.81 -31.77
C GLY A 286 -3.15 -44.20 -30.43
N GLU A 287 -4.10 -43.26 -30.46
CA GLU A 287 -4.73 -42.69 -29.27
C GLU A 287 -6.24 -42.94 -29.26
N GLY A 288 -6.86 -42.97 -28.07
CA GLY A 288 -8.29 -43.22 -27.94
C GLY A 288 -9.10 -41.95 -28.16
N TYR A 289 -10.15 -42.03 -28.96
CA TYR A 289 -11.12 -40.97 -29.19
C TYR A 289 -12.54 -41.50 -29.14
N CYS A 290 -13.47 -40.66 -28.72
CA CYS A 290 -14.85 -41.03 -28.55
C CYS A 290 -15.60 -41.11 -29.86
N GLY A 291 -16.08 -42.32 -30.18
CA GLY A 291 -17.11 -42.56 -31.16
C GLY A 291 -18.50 -42.38 -30.54
N ARG A 292 -19.42 -41.82 -31.30
CA ARG A 292 -20.84 -41.74 -30.93
C ARG A 292 -21.60 -42.94 -31.49
N ASP A 293 -22.44 -43.58 -30.68
CA ASP A 293 -23.32 -44.66 -31.13
C ASP A 293 -24.27 -44.17 -32.23
N CYS A 294 -24.17 -44.80 -33.40
CA CYS A 294 -25.06 -44.58 -34.55
C CYS A 294 -25.92 -45.81 -34.83
N SER A 295 -26.01 -46.74 -33.89
CA SER A 295 -26.92 -47.88 -33.98
C SER A 295 -28.38 -47.46 -33.90
N SER A 296 -29.28 -48.36 -34.30
CA SER A 296 -30.73 -48.15 -34.20
C SER A 296 -31.27 -47.98 -32.78
N GLU A 297 -30.45 -48.24 -31.76
CA GLU A 297 -30.77 -48.08 -30.34
C GLU A 297 -30.22 -46.77 -29.75
N SER A 298 -29.55 -45.95 -30.57
CA SER A 298 -28.96 -44.68 -30.14
C SER A 298 -30.01 -43.68 -29.67
N VAL A 299 -29.81 -43.13 -28.47
CA VAL A 299 -30.65 -42.07 -27.87
C VAL A 299 -30.51 -40.75 -28.64
N GLN A 300 -29.44 -40.61 -29.45
CA GLN A 300 -29.09 -39.41 -30.21
C GLN A 300 -29.40 -39.54 -31.71
N GLY A 301 -29.94 -40.68 -32.17
CA GLY A 301 -30.30 -40.96 -33.56
C GLY A 301 -29.20 -41.68 -34.36
N THR A 302 -29.56 -42.20 -35.53
CA THR A 302 -28.71 -43.08 -36.37
C THR A 302 -27.84 -42.34 -37.38
N GLU A 303 -28.06 -41.03 -37.59
CA GLU A 303 -27.32 -40.25 -38.60
C GLU A 303 -26.08 -39.61 -37.97
N CYS A 304 -24.91 -39.81 -38.58
CA CYS A 304 -23.68 -39.14 -38.16
C CYS A 304 -23.58 -37.71 -38.73
N PRO A 305 -22.93 -36.77 -38.02
CA PRO A 305 -22.75 -35.40 -38.52
C PRO A 305 -21.84 -35.35 -39.75
N ASP A 306 -21.90 -34.26 -40.51
CA ASP A 306 -21.06 -34.06 -41.70
C ASP A 306 -19.57 -34.24 -41.39
N GLY A 307 -18.87 -35.02 -42.22
CA GLY A 307 -17.47 -35.40 -42.01
C GLY A 307 -17.26 -36.67 -41.18
N PHE A 308 -18.32 -37.27 -40.65
CA PHE A 308 -18.28 -38.53 -39.91
C PHE A 308 -19.10 -39.61 -40.62
N THR A 309 -18.58 -40.85 -40.60
CA THR A 309 -19.25 -42.00 -41.17
C THR A 309 -19.55 -43.02 -40.08
N CYS A 310 -20.78 -43.53 -40.08
CA CYS A 310 -21.17 -44.61 -39.18
C CYS A 310 -20.45 -45.89 -39.62
N THR A 311 -19.52 -46.37 -38.80
CA THR A 311 -18.70 -47.53 -39.10
C THR A 311 -18.88 -48.58 -38.01
N ASP A 312 -19.11 -49.82 -38.44
CA ASP A 312 -19.19 -50.95 -37.53
C ASP A 312 -17.77 -51.43 -37.19
N ILE A 313 -17.34 -51.17 -35.96
CA ILE A 313 -15.99 -51.49 -35.49
C ILE A 313 -16.06 -52.85 -34.77
N ALA A 314 -15.28 -53.80 -35.26
CA ALA A 314 -15.31 -55.18 -34.77
C ALA A 314 -15.03 -55.26 -33.26
N GLY A 315 -16.02 -55.71 -32.49
CA GLY A 315 -15.95 -55.86 -31.03
C GLY A 315 -16.35 -54.62 -30.23
N VAL A 316 -16.70 -53.51 -30.90
CA VAL A 316 -17.04 -52.21 -30.29
C VAL A 316 -18.49 -51.81 -30.64
N GLY A 317 -18.91 -52.00 -31.88
CA GLY A 317 -20.26 -51.66 -32.37
C GLY A 317 -20.23 -50.53 -33.41
N SER A 318 -21.43 -50.06 -33.82
CA SER A 318 -21.57 -49.01 -34.83
C SER A 318 -21.33 -47.63 -34.23
N GLN A 319 -20.20 -47.03 -34.58
CA GLN A 319 -19.77 -45.73 -34.07
C GLN A 319 -19.58 -44.73 -35.21
N CYS A 320 -19.98 -43.48 -34.99
CA CYS A 320 -19.58 -42.37 -35.85
C CYS A 320 -18.08 -42.14 -35.70
N ILE A 321 -17.33 -42.30 -36.79
CA ILE A 321 -15.88 -42.01 -36.84
C ILE A 321 -15.57 -40.98 -37.93
N PRO A 322 -14.50 -40.17 -37.78
CA PRO A 322 -14.10 -39.20 -38.80
C PRO A 322 -13.80 -39.89 -40.12
N THR A 323 -14.25 -39.31 -41.22
CA THR A 323 -13.93 -39.78 -42.57
C THR A 323 -12.43 -39.66 -42.89
N SER A 324 -11.74 -38.72 -42.22
CA SER A 324 -10.29 -38.50 -42.29
C SER A 324 -9.46 -39.54 -41.52
N GLY A 325 -10.10 -40.38 -40.70
CA GLY A 325 -9.43 -41.37 -39.85
C GLY A 325 -8.70 -40.80 -38.62
N THR A 326 -8.80 -39.49 -38.37
CA THR A 326 -8.22 -38.82 -37.19
C THR A 326 -9.15 -37.74 -36.67
N CYS A 327 -9.22 -37.62 -35.34
CA CYS A 327 -9.99 -36.59 -34.66
C CYS A 327 -9.26 -35.25 -34.58
N GLN A 328 -7.96 -35.24 -34.85
CA GLN A 328 -7.14 -34.02 -34.86
C GLN A 328 -7.13 -33.32 -36.22
N CYS A 329 -7.53 -34.00 -37.30
CA CYS A 329 -7.62 -33.43 -38.64
C CYS A 329 -8.92 -33.88 -39.31
N THR A 330 -9.89 -32.97 -39.41
CA THR A 330 -11.23 -33.16 -39.97
C THR A 330 -11.55 -32.03 -40.95
N LEU A 331 -12.69 -32.07 -41.63
CA LEU A 331 -13.10 -31.01 -42.56
C LEU A 331 -13.20 -29.62 -41.90
N SER A 332 -13.51 -29.55 -40.60
CA SER A 332 -13.65 -28.29 -39.87
C SER A 332 -12.32 -27.60 -39.58
N ASN A 333 -11.20 -28.32 -39.64
CA ASN A 333 -9.86 -27.79 -39.41
C ASN A 333 -8.90 -28.04 -40.60
N ASN A 334 -9.45 -28.20 -41.80
CA ASN A 334 -8.70 -28.32 -43.04
C ASN A 334 -7.74 -27.12 -43.24
N GLY A 335 -6.46 -27.40 -43.45
CA GLY A 335 -5.40 -26.41 -43.58
C GLY A 335 -4.70 -26.04 -42.26
N VAL A 336 -5.16 -26.53 -41.10
CA VAL A 336 -4.45 -26.35 -39.83
C VAL A 336 -3.09 -27.02 -39.87
N LYS A 337 -2.10 -26.41 -39.21
CA LYS A 337 -0.73 -26.91 -39.13
C LYS A 337 -0.45 -27.43 -37.72
N ARG A 338 0.20 -28.60 -37.60
CA ARG A 338 0.77 -29.09 -36.33
C ARG A 338 2.28 -29.26 -36.44
N ALA A 339 2.98 -29.14 -35.32
CA ALA A 339 4.40 -29.42 -35.26
C ALA A 339 4.66 -30.91 -35.49
N CYS A 340 5.78 -31.21 -36.13
CA CYS A 340 6.29 -32.56 -36.31
C CYS A 340 7.81 -32.53 -36.22
N GLU A 341 8.44 -33.66 -35.95
CA GLU A 341 9.89 -33.75 -35.78
C GLU A 341 10.51 -34.83 -36.68
N ASN A 342 11.74 -34.58 -37.13
CA ASN A 342 12.63 -35.55 -37.77
C ASN A 342 13.89 -35.67 -36.93
N THR A 343 14.13 -36.87 -36.37
CA THR A 343 15.25 -37.14 -35.45
C THR A 343 16.21 -38.17 -36.06
N ASN A 344 17.51 -37.88 -36.01
CA ASN A 344 18.57 -38.83 -36.35
C ASN A 344 19.80 -38.67 -35.42
N ALA A 345 20.98 -39.15 -35.84
CA ALA A 345 22.19 -39.09 -35.02
C ALA A 345 22.82 -37.68 -34.92
N PHE A 346 22.45 -36.74 -35.82
CA PHE A 346 22.96 -35.37 -35.85
C PHE A 346 22.10 -34.41 -35.02
N GLY A 347 20.78 -34.64 -34.96
CA GLY A 347 19.90 -33.87 -34.06
C GLY A 347 18.40 -34.14 -34.25
N THR A 348 17.58 -33.18 -33.83
CA THR A 348 16.12 -33.22 -33.95
C THR A 348 15.63 -31.92 -34.60
N CYS A 349 15.23 -32.00 -35.87
CA CYS A 349 14.67 -30.87 -36.58
C CYS A 349 13.15 -30.84 -36.46
N ILE A 350 12.60 -29.66 -36.25
CA ILE A 350 11.16 -29.44 -36.11
C ILE A 350 10.61 -28.84 -37.41
N GLY A 351 9.43 -29.30 -37.83
CA GLY A 351 8.71 -28.83 -38.99
C GLY A 351 7.21 -28.84 -38.74
N SER A 352 6.43 -28.81 -39.81
CA SER A 352 4.98 -28.79 -39.74
C SER A 352 4.34 -29.80 -40.68
N GLN A 353 3.21 -30.37 -40.26
CA GLN A 353 2.27 -31.10 -41.10
C GLN A 353 1.05 -30.23 -41.33
N VAL A 354 0.47 -30.28 -42.54
CA VAL A 354 -0.78 -29.58 -42.87
C VAL A 354 -1.92 -30.59 -42.88
N CYS A 355 -3.02 -30.27 -42.21
CA CYS A 355 -4.23 -31.07 -42.22
C CYS A 355 -4.94 -30.98 -43.58
N ASP A 356 -5.21 -32.11 -44.20
CA ASP A 356 -6.19 -32.27 -45.26
C ASP A 356 -7.44 -32.91 -44.65
N GLY A 357 -8.53 -32.15 -44.53
CA GLY A 357 -9.73 -32.55 -43.81
C GLY A 357 -10.46 -33.78 -44.39
N LEU A 358 -10.05 -34.26 -45.57
CA LEU A 358 -10.49 -35.53 -46.16
C LEU A 358 -9.45 -36.65 -46.00
N LEU A 359 -8.15 -36.34 -46.05
CA LEU A 359 -7.06 -37.32 -46.11
C LEU A 359 -6.22 -37.44 -44.82
N GLY A 360 -6.47 -36.60 -43.81
CA GLY A 360 -5.69 -36.54 -42.57
C GLY A 360 -4.45 -35.64 -42.65
N TRP A 361 -3.48 -35.84 -41.76
CA TRP A 361 -2.26 -35.03 -41.73
C TRP A 361 -1.29 -35.38 -42.87
N GLY A 362 -0.84 -34.36 -43.61
CA GLY A 362 0.18 -34.49 -44.66
C GLY A 362 1.59 -34.84 -44.14
N PRO A 363 2.57 -35.07 -45.03
CA PRO A 363 3.94 -35.40 -44.63
C PRO A 363 4.60 -34.27 -43.83
N CYS A 364 5.51 -34.63 -42.91
CA CYS A 364 6.23 -33.67 -42.08
C CYS A 364 7.21 -32.82 -42.90
N SER A 365 7.18 -31.50 -42.71
CA SER A 365 8.08 -30.56 -43.39
C SER A 365 9.43 -30.34 -42.69
N ALA A 366 9.74 -31.09 -41.62
CA ALA A 366 11.00 -30.95 -40.90
C ALA A 366 12.17 -31.32 -41.81
N ALA A 367 13.26 -30.54 -41.78
CA ALA A 367 14.50 -30.92 -42.44
C ALA A 367 15.04 -32.23 -41.83
N THR A 368 15.84 -32.97 -42.60
CA THR A 368 16.61 -34.08 -42.01
C THR A 368 17.86 -33.47 -41.40
N PRO A 369 18.16 -33.66 -40.10
CA PRO A 369 19.38 -33.10 -39.50
C PRO A 369 20.65 -33.64 -40.20
N GLU A 370 21.61 -32.77 -40.49
CA GLU A 370 22.88 -33.06 -41.15
C GLU A 370 24.06 -32.45 -40.34
N GLU A 371 25.32 -32.63 -40.79
CA GLU A 371 26.49 -32.03 -40.13
C GLU A 371 26.55 -30.52 -40.39
N GLU A 372 26.94 -29.73 -39.40
CA GLU A 372 26.92 -28.25 -39.47
C GLU A 372 27.86 -27.67 -40.53
N VAL A 373 27.35 -26.74 -41.33
CA VAL A 373 28.08 -26.04 -42.39
C VAL A 373 27.86 -24.53 -42.24
N CYS A 374 28.87 -23.72 -42.58
CA CYS A 374 28.74 -22.26 -42.62
C CYS A 374 27.89 -21.82 -43.83
N ASP A 375 26.56 -21.89 -43.71
CA ASP A 375 25.58 -21.52 -44.74
C ASP A 375 24.41 -20.68 -44.22
N GLY A 376 24.41 -20.31 -42.93
CA GLY A 376 23.39 -19.51 -42.27
C GLY A 376 22.16 -20.30 -41.83
N ILE A 377 22.23 -21.63 -41.86
CA ILE A 377 21.17 -22.56 -41.45
C ILE A 377 21.75 -23.44 -40.34
N ASP A 378 20.98 -23.63 -39.27
CA ASP A 378 21.25 -24.65 -38.25
C ASP A 378 20.97 -26.03 -38.87
N ASN A 379 22.00 -26.66 -39.45
CA ASN A 379 21.88 -27.89 -40.23
C ASN A 379 21.72 -29.11 -39.32
N ASP A 380 22.32 -29.09 -38.12
CA ASP A 380 22.21 -30.15 -37.13
C ASP A 380 21.05 -29.95 -36.13
N CYS A 381 20.37 -28.80 -36.20
CA CYS A 381 19.21 -28.43 -35.39
C CYS A 381 19.51 -28.42 -33.88
N ASN A 382 20.75 -28.11 -33.49
CA ASN A 382 21.19 -28.06 -32.10
C ASN A 382 20.85 -26.72 -31.39
N GLY A 383 20.31 -25.75 -32.13
CA GLY A 383 19.90 -24.43 -31.64
C GLY A 383 20.95 -23.35 -31.79
N TYR A 384 22.12 -23.65 -32.38
CA TYR A 384 23.15 -22.69 -32.73
C TYR A 384 23.32 -22.67 -34.25
N ILE A 385 23.22 -21.48 -34.84
CA ILE A 385 23.42 -21.30 -36.29
C ILE A 385 24.93 -21.17 -36.55
N ASP A 386 25.45 -21.98 -37.48
CA ASP A 386 26.83 -21.99 -37.98
C ASP A 386 27.89 -22.29 -36.91
N ASP A 387 27.64 -23.20 -35.95
CA ASP A 387 28.58 -23.55 -34.86
C ASP A 387 29.65 -24.59 -35.26
N VAL A 388 30.17 -24.45 -36.48
CA VAL A 388 31.18 -25.34 -37.05
C VAL A 388 32.41 -25.46 -36.15
N ALA A 389 32.82 -26.69 -35.84
CA ALA A 389 34.00 -26.97 -35.03
C ALA A 389 35.28 -26.30 -35.57
N ILE A 390 36.10 -25.73 -34.68
CA ILE A 390 37.33 -24.97 -35.02
C ILE A 390 38.29 -25.76 -35.92
N GLU A 391 38.34 -27.09 -35.82
CA GLU A 391 39.18 -27.95 -36.66
C GLU A 391 38.79 -27.94 -38.14
N ASN A 392 37.52 -27.63 -38.44
CA ASN A 392 36.96 -27.55 -39.78
C ASN A 392 36.91 -26.11 -40.35
N THR A 393 37.41 -25.12 -39.60
CA THR A 393 37.52 -23.72 -40.07
C THR A 393 38.69 -23.56 -41.06
N PRO A 394 38.51 -22.92 -42.23
CA PRO A 394 39.60 -22.68 -43.17
C PRO A 394 40.65 -21.66 -42.66
N MET A 395 41.91 -21.82 -43.07
CA MET A 395 43.02 -20.91 -42.74
C MET A 395 43.00 -19.63 -43.57
N CYS A 396 43.50 -18.53 -43.01
CA CYS A 396 43.76 -17.28 -43.73
C CYS A 396 44.88 -17.42 -44.76
N LEU A 397 44.86 -16.58 -45.81
CA LEU A 397 45.86 -16.64 -46.89
C LEU A 397 47.27 -16.20 -46.43
N ASN A 398 47.36 -15.19 -45.54
CA ASN A 398 48.65 -14.76 -44.99
C ASN A 398 49.00 -15.61 -43.77
N GLN A 399 50.16 -16.27 -43.80
CA GLN A 399 50.68 -17.16 -42.77
C GLN A 399 52.16 -16.87 -42.47
N VAL A 400 52.62 -15.64 -42.76
CA VAL A 400 54.00 -15.19 -42.54
C VAL A 400 54.06 -14.36 -41.26
N GLY A 401 55.20 -14.38 -40.56
CA GLY A 401 55.39 -13.58 -39.35
C GLY A 401 54.37 -13.92 -38.26
N VAL A 402 53.81 -12.89 -37.61
CA VAL A 402 52.83 -13.04 -36.54
C VAL A 402 51.45 -13.53 -37.02
N CYS A 403 51.22 -13.64 -38.33
CA CYS A 403 49.96 -14.09 -38.92
C CYS A 403 49.79 -15.62 -39.01
N GLU A 404 50.83 -16.39 -38.71
CA GLU A 404 50.76 -17.87 -38.71
C GLU A 404 49.68 -18.36 -37.72
N GLY A 405 48.72 -19.14 -38.23
CA GLY A 405 47.61 -19.70 -37.45
C GLY A 405 46.26 -18.98 -37.60
N ALA A 406 46.21 -17.82 -38.26
CA ALA A 406 44.96 -17.07 -38.44
C ALA A 406 43.94 -17.84 -39.31
N ARG A 407 42.64 -17.76 -38.96
CA ARG A 407 41.52 -18.51 -39.58
C ARG A 407 40.39 -17.58 -40.06
N GLN A 408 39.65 -18.04 -41.08
CA GLN A 408 38.52 -17.31 -41.66
C GLN A 408 37.33 -17.24 -40.69
N SER A 409 36.49 -16.21 -40.84
CA SER A 409 35.23 -16.06 -40.08
C SER A 409 34.04 -16.52 -40.93
N CYS A 410 33.05 -17.16 -40.29
CA CYS A 410 31.80 -17.52 -40.96
C CYS A 410 30.91 -16.28 -41.16
N GLY A 411 30.34 -16.14 -42.36
CA GLY A 411 29.43 -15.05 -42.74
C GLY A 411 27.97 -15.49 -42.91
N GLY A 412 27.58 -16.64 -42.33
CA GLY A 412 26.28 -17.27 -42.51
C GLY A 412 25.99 -17.59 -43.97
N ALA A 413 24.88 -17.09 -44.52
CA ALA A 413 24.50 -17.31 -45.93
C ALA A 413 25.54 -16.81 -46.95
N ALA A 414 26.50 -15.98 -46.55
CA ALA A 414 27.62 -15.55 -47.39
C ALA A 414 28.80 -16.55 -47.42
N GLY A 415 28.75 -17.61 -46.60
CA GLY A 415 29.81 -18.60 -46.43
C GLY A 415 31.05 -18.04 -45.70
N TRP A 416 32.18 -18.72 -45.85
CA TRP A 416 33.46 -18.29 -45.27
C TRP A 416 33.96 -16.98 -45.86
N LEU A 417 34.11 -15.96 -45.01
CA LEU A 417 34.54 -14.63 -45.42
C LEU A 417 36.07 -14.57 -45.59
N PRO A 418 36.58 -13.76 -46.55
CA PRO A 418 38.01 -13.47 -46.63
C PRO A 418 38.53 -12.86 -45.33
N CYS A 419 39.73 -13.26 -44.89
CA CYS A 419 40.33 -12.67 -43.69
C CYS A 419 40.61 -11.19 -43.88
N ASN A 420 40.23 -10.39 -42.88
CA ASN A 420 40.51 -8.98 -42.77
C ASN A 420 41.45 -8.71 -41.58
N THR A 421 41.80 -7.44 -41.33
CA THR A 421 42.67 -7.02 -40.22
C THR A 421 42.24 -7.62 -38.87
N ALA A 422 40.93 -7.74 -38.59
CA ALA A 422 40.44 -8.29 -37.33
C ALA A 422 40.78 -9.78 -37.16
N ASN A 423 40.79 -10.57 -38.25
CA ASN A 423 41.19 -11.98 -38.19
C ASN A 423 42.65 -12.15 -37.76
N TYR A 424 43.53 -11.27 -38.23
CA TYR A 424 44.96 -11.33 -37.91
C TYR A 424 45.27 -10.76 -36.51
N VAL A 425 44.60 -9.67 -36.10
CA VAL A 425 44.68 -9.15 -34.72
C VAL A 425 44.17 -10.17 -33.69
N ALA A 426 43.11 -10.90 -34.02
CA ALA A 426 42.58 -11.94 -33.13
C ALA A 426 43.55 -13.13 -32.95
N ASN A 427 44.40 -13.40 -33.96
CA ASN A 427 45.42 -14.44 -33.87
C ASN A 427 46.64 -14.00 -33.05
N SER A 428 47.15 -12.79 -33.32
CA SER A 428 48.30 -12.25 -32.62
C SER A 428 48.10 -10.78 -32.28
N PRO A 429 48.28 -10.38 -31.00
CA PRO A 429 48.18 -8.98 -30.58
C PRO A 429 49.32 -8.12 -31.12
N PHE A 430 50.36 -8.72 -31.71
CA PHE A 430 51.49 -8.04 -32.33
C PHE A 430 51.24 -7.72 -33.80
N TYR A 431 50.11 -8.15 -34.38
CA TYR A 431 49.80 -7.83 -35.78
C TYR A 431 49.52 -6.34 -35.98
N GLU A 432 50.23 -5.73 -36.92
CA GLU A 432 50.09 -4.36 -37.39
C GLU A 432 49.72 -4.37 -38.88
N GLN A 433 48.91 -3.42 -39.36
CA GLN A 433 48.59 -3.35 -40.79
C GLN A 433 49.77 -2.80 -41.62
N MET A 434 50.64 -2.04 -40.97
CA MET A 434 51.89 -1.50 -41.47
C MET A 434 52.85 -1.48 -40.29
N GLU A 435 54.07 -1.95 -40.49
CA GLU A 435 55.05 -2.04 -39.43
C GLU A 435 55.50 -0.65 -38.93
N VAL A 436 55.35 -0.42 -37.63
CA VAL A 436 55.82 0.80 -36.93
C VAL A 436 56.67 0.47 -35.70
N SER A 437 56.53 -0.75 -35.18
CA SER A 437 57.30 -1.24 -34.05
C SER A 437 58.74 -1.56 -34.45
N CYS A 438 59.67 -1.31 -33.52
CA CYS A 438 61.06 -1.77 -33.59
C CYS A 438 61.19 -2.83 -32.49
N ASP A 439 60.75 -4.05 -32.76
CA ASP A 439 60.66 -5.14 -31.80
C ASP A 439 61.28 -6.45 -32.30
N GLY A 440 61.80 -6.47 -33.53
CA GLY A 440 62.42 -7.63 -34.14
C GLY A 440 61.43 -8.67 -34.67
N LEU A 441 60.14 -8.32 -34.80
CA LEU A 441 59.08 -9.17 -35.33
C LEU A 441 58.54 -8.61 -36.66
N ASP A 442 58.09 -9.50 -37.55
CA ASP A 442 57.39 -9.14 -38.80
C ASP A 442 55.91 -8.95 -38.45
N ASN A 443 55.58 -7.74 -38.03
CA ASN A 443 54.29 -7.40 -37.43
C ASN A 443 53.23 -7.14 -38.50
N ASP A 444 53.62 -6.74 -39.72
CA ASP A 444 52.70 -6.59 -40.85
C ASP A 444 52.65 -7.80 -41.82
N CYS A 445 53.41 -8.85 -41.48
CA CYS A 445 53.41 -10.15 -42.14
C CYS A 445 53.79 -10.07 -43.62
N ASN A 446 54.73 -9.17 -43.97
CA ASN A 446 55.21 -8.97 -45.34
C ASN A 446 56.55 -9.70 -45.61
N GLY A 447 57.16 -10.28 -44.57
CA GLY A 447 58.43 -11.02 -44.62
C GLY A 447 59.68 -10.18 -44.32
N LEU A 448 59.52 -8.92 -43.93
CA LEU A 448 60.59 -8.02 -43.45
C LEU A 448 60.42 -7.78 -41.93
N ILE A 449 61.45 -7.19 -41.33
CA ILE A 449 61.51 -6.93 -39.89
C ILE A 449 62.05 -5.51 -39.70
N ASP A 450 61.38 -4.74 -38.86
CA ASP A 450 61.59 -3.39 -38.37
C ASP A 450 61.76 -2.30 -39.46
N GLU A 451 60.98 -2.31 -40.54
CA GLU A 451 61.07 -1.32 -41.63
C GLU A 451 60.27 -0.02 -41.44
N GLY A 452 59.74 0.22 -40.23
CA GLY A 452 58.93 1.39 -39.89
C GLY A 452 59.70 2.73 -39.85
N PRO A 453 58.98 3.88 -39.93
CA PRO A 453 59.59 5.21 -39.84
C PRO A 453 60.12 5.53 -38.43
N ALA A 454 61.33 6.08 -38.33
CA ALA A 454 61.95 6.42 -37.05
C ALA A 454 61.27 7.60 -36.32
N PRO A 455 60.96 7.49 -35.01
CA PRO A 455 60.38 8.55 -34.21
C PRO A 455 61.37 9.70 -33.95
N LEU A 456 60.84 10.89 -33.61
CA LEU A 456 61.62 12.06 -33.21
C LEU A 456 62.28 11.87 -31.82
N CYS A 457 63.37 12.58 -31.58
CA CYS A 457 64.03 12.70 -30.28
C CYS A 457 63.18 13.55 -29.31
N GLU A 458 63.40 13.38 -28.01
CA GLU A 458 62.61 13.97 -26.92
C GLU A 458 62.66 15.50 -26.90
N LYS A 459 63.83 16.10 -27.15
CA LYS A 459 64.00 17.56 -27.15
C LYS A 459 63.76 18.11 -28.55
N GLN A 460 62.76 18.98 -28.69
CA GLN A 460 62.41 19.61 -29.97
C GLN A 460 62.44 21.15 -29.91
N GLU A 461 62.72 21.73 -28.75
CA GLU A 461 62.81 23.19 -28.55
C GLU A 461 64.25 23.70 -28.74
N GLY A 462 64.40 25.01 -28.88
CA GLY A 462 65.69 25.67 -29.02
C GLY A 462 66.56 25.05 -30.12
N VAL A 463 67.80 24.71 -29.76
CA VAL A 463 68.79 24.14 -30.68
C VAL A 463 68.55 22.65 -31.05
N CYS A 464 67.58 21.98 -30.41
CA CYS A 464 67.35 20.53 -30.52
C CYS A 464 66.35 20.10 -31.61
N ALA A 465 65.66 21.04 -32.26
CA ALA A 465 64.59 20.76 -33.20
C ALA A 465 64.99 19.85 -34.39
N GLY A 466 64.18 18.81 -34.67
CA GLY A 466 64.23 18.00 -35.91
C GLY A 466 65.12 16.75 -35.89
N LYS A 467 65.59 16.28 -34.72
CA LYS A 467 66.39 15.04 -34.58
C LYS A 467 65.52 13.78 -34.41
N THR A 468 65.98 12.60 -34.88
CA THR A 468 65.26 11.30 -34.85
C THR A 468 66.04 10.17 -34.16
N LYS A 469 65.34 9.20 -33.56
CA LYS A 469 65.87 8.01 -32.86
C LYS A 469 66.47 6.95 -33.81
N THR A 470 67.23 5.99 -33.25
CA THR A 470 67.85 4.86 -33.96
C THR A 470 67.28 3.51 -33.47
N CYS A 471 66.92 2.57 -34.34
CA CYS A 471 66.35 1.25 -33.97
C CYS A 471 67.44 0.20 -33.69
N ASP A 472 67.27 -0.61 -32.63
CA ASP A 472 68.17 -1.70 -32.20
C ASP A 472 67.45 -3.08 -32.13
N GLY A 473 66.44 -3.28 -32.98
CA GLY A 473 65.63 -4.51 -33.04
C GLY A 473 64.87 -4.77 -31.75
N ALA A 474 64.98 -5.97 -31.16
CA ALA A 474 64.31 -6.32 -29.90
C ALA A 474 64.67 -5.43 -28.69
N ALA A 475 65.74 -4.61 -28.78
CA ALA A 475 66.09 -3.61 -27.76
C ALA A 475 65.34 -2.28 -27.94
N GLY A 476 64.56 -2.12 -29.00
CA GLY A 476 63.71 -0.96 -29.25
C GLY A 476 64.44 0.25 -29.83
N TRP A 477 63.74 1.39 -29.83
CA TRP A 477 64.30 2.67 -30.23
C TRP A 477 65.27 3.19 -29.16
N LEU A 478 66.52 3.45 -29.55
CA LEU A 478 67.55 4.03 -28.69
C LEU A 478 67.25 5.51 -28.41
N GLU A 479 67.50 5.92 -27.15
CA GLU A 479 67.36 7.30 -26.68
C GLU A 479 68.40 8.22 -27.33
N CYS A 480 68.01 9.48 -27.56
CA CYS A 480 68.90 10.47 -28.17
C CYS A 480 69.85 11.06 -27.13
N ASP A 481 71.16 11.01 -27.40
CA ASP A 481 72.19 11.61 -26.54
C ASP A 481 72.74 12.94 -27.11
N ALA A 482 73.66 13.59 -26.39
CA ALA A 482 74.24 14.86 -26.80
C ALA A 482 74.90 14.84 -28.19
N SER A 483 75.34 13.66 -28.68
CA SER A 483 75.89 13.52 -30.03
C SER A 483 74.82 13.65 -31.13
N VAL A 484 73.55 13.39 -30.79
CA VAL A 484 72.39 13.52 -31.68
C VAL A 484 71.91 14.98 -31.77
N TYR A 485 71.99 15.76 -30.67
CA TYR A 485 71.45 17.13 -30.60
C TYR A 485 72.36 18.23 -31.19
N GLY A 486 73.69 18.18 -31.01
CA GLY A 486 74.63 19.10 -31.67
C GLY A 486 75.50 19.96 -30.71
N PRO A 487 76.41 20.80 -31.25
CA PRO A 487 77.45 21.46 -30.46
C PRO A 487 76.99 22.65 -29.60
N ASP A 488 75.85 23.26 -29.94
CA ASP A 488 75.28 24.38 -29.18
C ASP A 488 74.37 23.91 -28.02
N TYR A 489 74.09 22.60 -27.95
CA TYR A 489 73.33 21.99 -26.86
C TYR A 489 74.15 21.98 -25.56
N GLN A 490 73.54 22.46 -24.48
CA GLN A 490 74.02 22.38 -23.10
C GLN A 490 73.01 21.56 -22.29
N GLU A 491 73.46 20.80 -21.29
CA GLU A 491 72.49 20.11 -20.41
C GLU A 491 71.79 21.07 -19.44
N VAL A 492 72.39 22.24 -19.18
CA VAL A 492 71.87 23.30 -18.32
C VAL A 492 72.33 24.64 -18.90
N GLU A 493 71.39 25.57 -19.08
CA GLU A 493 71.68 26.94 -19.50
C GLU A 493 72.49 27.69 -18.42
N THR A 494 73.58 28.36 -18.79
CA THR A 494 74.49 29.04 -17.85
C THR A 494 74.81 30.50 -18.20
N LEU A 495 74.23 31.01 -19.29
CA LEU A 495 74.53 32.33 -19.83
C LEU A 495 73.23 33.13 -19.95
N CYS A 496 73.28 34.43 -19.64
CA CYS A 496 72.18 35.35 -19.91
C CYS A 496 72.40 35.99 -21.30
N ASP A 497 72.38 35.16 -22.35
CA ASP A 497 72.79 35.48 -23.73
C ASP A 497 71.64 35.51 -24.76
N GLY A 498 70.44 35.08 -24.39
CA GLY A 498 69.24 35.13 -25.21
C GLY A 498 69.00 33.93 -26.12
N LEU A 499 69.65 32.78 -25.89
CA LEU A 499 69.45 31.51 -26.62
C LEU A 499 69.02 30.37 -25.68
N ASP A 500 68.05 29.54 -26.10
CA ASP A 500 67.65 28.32 -25.37
C ASP A 500 68.63 27.17 -25.69
N ASN A 501 69.72 27.12 -24.91
CA ASN A 501 70.81 26.18 -25.11
C ASN A 501 70.56 24.80 -24.49
N ASP A 502 69.65 24.65 -23.52
CA ASP A 502 69.27 23.36 -22.93
C ASP A 502 67.94 22.79 -23.44
N CYS A 503 67.33 23.47 -24.41
CA CYS A 503 66.17 23.05 -25.17
C CYS A 503 64.95 22.82 -24.28
N ASP A 504 64.74 23.68 -23.30
CA ASP A 504 63.63 23.63 -22.34
C ASP A 504 62.48 24.59 -22.69
N GLY A 505 62.67 25.41 -23.75
CA GLY A 505 61.70 26.38 -24.25
C GLY A 505 61.74 27.73 -23.55
N ILE A 506 62.63 27.92 -22.57
CA ILE A 506 62.83 29.17 -21.84
C ILE A 506 64.17 29.77 -22.27
N ILE A 507 64.21 31.09 -22.37
CA ILE A 507 65.43 31.83 -22.69
C ILE A 507 65.94 32.49 -21.40
N ASP A 508 67.19 32.25 -21.04
CA ASP A 508 67.87 32.72 -19.82
C ASP A 508 67.17 32.31 -18.49
N ASP A 509 66.68 31.06 -18.36
CA ASP A 509 65.90 30.60 -17.18
C ASP A 509 66.62 30.68 -15.82
N PRO A 510 67.96 30.69 -15.70
CA PRO A 510 68.61 30.90 -14.41
C PRO A 510 68.26 32.25 -13.74
N TRP A 511 67.55 33.17 -14.42
CA TRP A 511 67.13 34.47 -13.87
C TRP A 511 65.62 34.79 -14.01
N PRO A 512 64.73 34.10 -13.26
CA PRO A 512 63.25 34.16 -13.42
C PRO A 512 62.59 35.51 -13.10
N ASN A 513 63.28 36.37 -12.36
CA ASN A 513 62.76 37.65 -11.88
C ASN A 513 63.11 38.84 -12.80
N LYS A 514 63.85 38.58 -13.89
CA LYS A 514 64.19 39.58 -14.91
C LYS A 514 62.90 40.20 -15.46
N GLY A 515 62.66 41.48 -15.15
CA GLY A 515 61.49 42.25 -15.61
C GLY A 515 60.31 42.41 -14.63
N LYS A 516 60.38 41.94 -13.38
CA LYS A 516 59.29 42.07 -12.38
C LYS A 516 59.44 43.27 -11.42
N GLU A 517 58.31 43.73 -10.85
CA GLU A 517 58.19 44.81 -9.85
C GLU A 517 58.58 44.39 -8.41
N CYS A 518 59.06 45.32 -7.57
CA CYS A 518 59.56 45.07 -6.21
C CYS A 518 59.22 46.23 -5.22
N SER A 519 59.16 46.03 -3.89
CA SER A 519 58.77 47.06 -2.87
C SER A 519 59.34 46.82 -1.44
N LYS A 520 59.22 47.79 -0.50
CA LYS A 520 59.73 47.79 0.92
C LYS A 520 58.81 48.56 1.92
N GLY A 521 58.44 48.00 3.10
CA GLY A 521 57.74 48.65 4.26
C GLY A 521 56.26 48.24 4.57
N LEU A 522 55.63 48.58 5.74
CA LEU A 522 54.20 48.32 6.12
C LEU A 522 53.63 49.34 7.17
N GLY A 523 52.30 49.58 7.20
CA GLY A 523 51.65 50.60 8.07
C GLY A 523 51.82 52.04 7.54
N GLU A 524 52.01 53.03 8.41
CA GLU A 524 52.44 54.39 8.00
C GLU A 524 53.86 54.44 7.34
N CYS A 525 54.51 53.30 7.02
CA CYS A 525 55.91 53.18 6.54
C CYS A 525 56.19 52.40 5.20
N TYR A 526 55.53 52.62 4.03
CA TYR A 526 55.59 51.77 2.76
C TYR A 526 56.15 52.43 1.42
N ALA A 527 56.93 51.75 0.50
CA ALA A 527 57.49 52.22 -0.84
C ALA A 527 57.85 51.15 -1.99
N THR A 528 57.99 51.46 -3.33
CA THR A 528 58.09 50.50 -4.55
C THR A 528 59.15 50.75 -5.73
N GLY A 529 59.49 49.75 -6.65
CA GLY A 529 60.56 49.62 -7.75
C GLY A 529 60.51 48.38 -8.78
N VAL A 530 61.54 48.01 -9.61
CA VAL A 530 61.64 46.84 -10.61
C VAL A 530 63.05 46.13 -10.80
N ILE A 531 63.13 44.89 -11.37
CA ILE A 531 64.34 43.99 -11.48
C ILE A 531 64.98 43.86 -12.90
N VAL A 532 66.32 43.98 -13.05
CA VAL A 532 67.09 43.94 -14.34
C VAL A 532 68.40 43.12 -14.31
N CYS A 533 68.96 42.71 -15.47
CA CYS A 533 70.26 41.99 -15.58
C CYS A 533 71.47 42.82 -15.14
N THR A 534 72.44 42.16 -14.51
CA THR A 534 73.75 42.74 -14.22
C THR A 534 74.58 42.88 -15.49
N ALA A 535 75.43 43.90 -15.57
CA ALA A 535 76.19 44.26 -16.78
C ALA A 535 77.20 43.19 -17.28
N ASN A 536 77.42 42.12 -16.52
CA ASN A 536 78.33 41.01 -16.84
C ASN A 536 77.62 39.73 -17.30
N GLN A 537 76.30 39.75 -17.54
CA GLN A 537 75.49 38.61 -18.00
C GLN A 537 75.49 37.39 -17.06
N LEU A 538 75.72 37.61 -15.75
CA LEU A 538 75.78 36.56 -14.73
C LEU A 538 74.80 36.77 -13.54
N GLY A 539 73.83 37.71 -13.58
CA GLY A 539 72.94 38.05 -12.43
C GLY A 539 71.79 39.06 -12.69
N VAL A 540 70.96 39.38 -11.67
CA VAL A 540 69.86 40.40 -11.67
C VAL A 540 69.73 41.25 -10.36
N GLU A 541 69.17 42.49 -10.35
CA GLU A 541 69.01 43.40 -9.16
C GLU A 541 67.73 44.32 -9.13
N CYS A 542 67.22 44.76 -7.93
CA CYS A 542 65.99 45.59 -7.64
C CYS A 542 66.28 47.01 -7.07
N ASN A 543 65.41 48.02 -7.28
CA ASN A 543 65.74 49.45 -7.07
C ASN A 543 64.85 50.36 -6.12
N ALA A 544 64.29 49.92 -4.94
CA ALA A 544 63.37 50.71 -4.02
C ALA A 544 63.88 51.12 -2.55
N PRO A 545 63.34 52.19 -1.84
CA PRO A 545 63.78 52.76 -0.48
C PRO A 545 62.91 52.46 0.84
N GLU A 546 63.27 52.80 2.13
CA GLU A 546 62.79 52.19 3.48
C GLU A 546 62.56 53.13 4.79
N ILE A 547 61.67 52.84 5.84
CA ILE A 547 61.23 53.65 7.10
C ILE A 547 60.77 52.82 8.44
N GLU A 548 60.82 53.29 9.76
CA GLU A 548 60.53 52.59 11.13
C GLU A 548 59.63 53.35 12.26
N GLY A 549 59.06 52.71 13.37
CA GLY A 549 58.09 53.23 14.46
C GLY A 549 58.24 52.90 16.04
N ASP A 550 57.35 53.32 17.03
CA ASP A 550 57.52 53.53 18.56
C ASP A 550 56.42 52.99 19.62
N ASP A 551 56.64 52.78 20.97
CA ASP A 551 55.75 52.15 22.05
C ASP A 551 54.34 52.75 22.48
N GLU A 552 53.42 51.93 23.10
CA GLU A 552 51.98 52.18 23.49
C GLU A 552 51.62 52.72 24.94
N ILE A 553 50.49 53.47 25.12
CA ILE A 553 50.01 54.11 26.40
C ILE A 553 48.46 54.24 26.49
N CYS A 554 47.83 54.29 27.70
CA CYS A 554 46.36 54.41 27.89
C CYS A 554 45.81 55.81 27.51
N ASP A 555 45.74 56.08 26.20
CA ASP A 555 45.33 57.34 25.59
C ASP A 555 44.39 57.19 24.37
N GLY A 556 44.18 55.96 23.88
CA GLY A 556 43.21 55.58 22.86
C GLY A 556 43.74 55.50 21.43
N LYS A 557 45.02 55.15 21.17
CA LYS A 557 45.65 55.01 19.83
C LYS A 557 46.54 53.74 19.65
N ASP A 558 47.13 53.55 18.45
CA ASP A 558 48.05 52.46 18.01
C ASP A 558 49.37 53.07 17.49
N ASN A 559 50.38 53.14 18.34
CA ASN A 559 51.59 53.94 18.19
C ASN A 559 52.80 53.09 17.76
N ASP A 560 52.80 51.78 18.08
CA ASP A 560 53.91 50.86 17.79
C ASP A 560 53.75 50.08 16.48
N CYS A 561 52.75 50.47 15.69
CA CYS A 561 52.49 49.96 14.36
C CYS A 561 52.25 48.44 14.36
N ASP A 562 51.64 47.92 15.44
CA ASP A 562 51.37 46.50 15.66
C ASP A 562 49.90 46.11 15.39
N GLY A 563 48.97 47.07 15.43
CA GLY A 563 47.56 46.91 15.00
C GLY A 563 46.44 46.93 16.07
N LYS A 564 46.62 47.40 17.32
CA LYS A 564 45.59 47.40 18.41
C LYS A 564 45.58 48.68 19.31
N ILE A 565 44.59 48.85 20.21
CA ILE A 565 44.32 50.11 20.99
C ILE A 565 44.07 49.83 22.51
N ASP A 566 44.91 50.39 23.40
CA ASP A 566 44.78 50.50 24.88
C ASP A 566 44.50 49.20 25.69
N GLU A 567 44.88 48.02 25.19
CA GLU A 567 44.46 46.72 25.71
C GLU A 567 44.98 46.28 27.11
N ASP A 568 45.82 47.05 27.79
CA ASP A 568 46.55 46.59 28.99
C ASP A 568 45.92 46.92 30.38
N PHE A 569 44.67 47.47 30.49
CA PHE A 569 44.08 47.95 31.78
C PHE A 569 42.65 47.41 32.16
N PRO A 570 42.50 46.47 33.13
CA PRO A 570 41.27 45.66 33.29
C PRO A 570 40.12 46.07 34.25
N ASN A 571 40.24 47.08 35.16
CA ASN A 571 39.22 47.38 36.21
C ASN A 571 38.49 48.75 36.09
N LEU A 572 38.46 49.33 34.90
CA LEU A 572 37.87 50.65 34.65
C LEU A 572 36.32 50.59 34.57
N GLY A 573 35.59 51.10 35.61
CA GLY A 573 34.12 51.36 35.55
C GLY A 573 33.14 50.79 36.63
N GLN A 574 33.53 50.45 37.88
CA GLN A 574 32.64 49.83 38.93
C GLN A 574 32.36 50.71 40.21
N GLY A 575 31.39 50.40 41.14
CA GLY A 575 30.89 51.28 42.28
C GLY A 575 31.28 50.96 43.77
N CYS A 576 31.13 51.89 44.78
CA CYS A 576 31.62 51.78 46.22
C CYS A 576 30.89 52.60 47.38
N PHE A 577 30.99 52.31 48.73
CA PHE A 577 30.27 52.97 49.92
C PHE A 577 31.12 53.31 51.23
N ALA A 578 30.68 54.23 52.15
CA ALA A 578 31.29 54.52 53.51
C ALA A 578 30.39 55.14 54.68
N GLY A 579 30.24 54.49 55.88
CA GLY A 579 29.62 54.98 57.18
C GLY A 579 28.40 54.20 57.79
N VAL A 580 27.85 54.49 59.02
CA VAL A 580 26.65 53.82 59.67
C VAL A 580 25.83 54.76 60.61
N GLY A 581 24.49 54.62 60.69
CA GLY A 581 23.56 55.43 61.52
C GLY A 581 23.20 56.79 60.90
N GLU A 582 22.94 57.84 61.70
CA GLU A 582 22.92 59.26 61.22
C GLU A 582 24.25 59.69 60.53
N CYS A 583 25.25 58.79 60.40
CA CYS A 583 26.61 59.04 59.90
C CYS A 583 27.05 58.33 58.56
N GLN A 584 26.19 57.85 57.61
CA GLN A 584 26.56 57.10 56.35
C GLN A 584 26.51 57.84 54.96
N ARG A 585 27.38 57.51 53.93
CA ARG A 585 27.52 58.09 52.51
C ARG A 585 28.02 57.08 51.35
N PHE A 586 27.95 57.37 50.00
CA PHE A 586 28.20 56.47 48.76
C PHE A 586 29.04 57.05 47.53
N GLY A 587 29.72 56.26 46.61
CA GLY A 587 30.63 56.65 45.44
C GLY A 587 31.00 55.62 44.25
N THR A 588 31.98 55.88 43.32
CA THR A 588 32.38 55.08 42.05
C THR A 588 33.89 55.07 41.59
N MET A 589 34.38 54.10 40.74
CA MET A 589 35.81 53.89 40.29
C MET A 589 36.21 54.49 38.90
N VAL A 590 37.33 55.23 38.78
CA VAL A 590 37.82 55.93 37.53
C VAL A 590 39.35 55.87 37.28
N CYS A 591 39.83 56.12 36.03
CA CYS A 591 41.28 56.25 35.70
C CYS A 591 41.97 57.28 36.61
N ASN A 592 43.15 56.94 37.10
CA ASN A 592 43.97 57.84 37.87
C ASN A 592 44.55 58.94 36.96
N ALA A 593 45.02 60.03 37.58
CA ALA A 593 45.52 61.19 36.86
C ALA A 593 46.84 60.92 36.09
N ASP A 594 47.51 59.80 36.38
CA ASP A 594 48.85 59.47 35.86
C ASP A 594 48.81 58.51 34.64
N ARG A 595 47.61 58.13 34.17
CA ARG A 595 47.35 57.26 32.99
C ARG A 595 47.93 55.84 33.11
N ASP A 596 48.00 55.31 34.34
CA ASP A 596 48.53 53.97 34.65
C ASP A 596 47.68 53.12 35.65
N GLY A 597 46.48 53.55 36.14
CA GLY A 597 45.62 52.79 37.10
C GLY A 597 44.19 53.37 37.42
N THR A 598 43.45 52.90 38.48
CA THR A 598 42.05 53.35 38.88
C THR A 598 41.71 53.53 40.42
N VAL A 599 40.73 54.39 40.89
CA VAL A 599 40.38 54.73 42.35
C VAL A 599 38.89 55.16 42.69
N CYS A 600 38.41 55.11 43.99
CA CYS A 600 37.02 55.39 44.55
C CYS A 600 36.88 56.64 45.50
N ASP A 601 35.68 57.26 45.68
CA ASP A 601 35.50 58.67 46.11
C ASP A 601 34.60 59.13 47.35
N ALA A 602 34.37 58.42 48.50
CA ALA A 602 33.44 58.86 49.64
C ALA A 602 33.90 58.73 51.18
N GLN A 603 33.31 59.46 52.21
CA GLN A 603 33.63 59.45 53.72
C GLN A 603 32.49 59.77 54.83
N PRO A 604 32.56 59.39 56.17
CA PRO A 604 31.50 59.47 57.28
C PRO A 604 31.72 60.27 58.67
N GLY A 605 30.71 60.39 59.62
CA GLY A 605 30.60 61.31 60.85
C GLY A 605 30.59 60.77 62.36
N ALA A 606 30.34 61.56 63.47
CA ALA A 606 30.67 61.28 64.94
C ALA A 606 29.56 61.45 66.09
N ARG A 607 29.73 60.92 67.35
CA ARG A 607 28.71 60.47 68.41
C ARG A 607 28.72 61.05 69.90
N ASP A 608 27.60 60.99 70.71
CA ASP A 608 27.36 61.43 72.17
C ASP A 608 26.69 60.35 73.14
N ASP A 609 25.90 60.62 74.23
CA ASP A 609 25.27 59.67 75.25
C ASP A 609 23.69 59.84 75.40
N GLU A 610 22.92 58.80 75.79
CA GLU A 610 21.41 58.65 75.78
C GLU A 610 20.56 59.10 77.04
N ILE A 611 19.29 59.55 76.85
CA ILE A 611 18.23 59.89 77.86
C ILE A 611 16.79 59.66 77.32
N CYS A 612 15.78 59.29 78.14
CA CYS A 612 14.38 59.01 77.70
C CYS A 612 13.60 60.25 77.19
N ASP A 613 13.91 60.66 75.96
CA ASP A 613 13.36 61.83 75.28
C ASP A 613 13.00 61.61 73.80
N GLY A 614 13.21 60.40 73.28
CA GLY A 614 12.80 59.94 71.96
C GLY A 614 13.85 60.10 70.85
N LYS A 615 15.16 60.04 71.13
CA LYS A 615 16.25 60.21 70.14
C LYS A 615 17.48 59.32 70.37
N ASP A 616 18.13 58.86 69.28
CA ASP A 616 19.43 58.12 69.21
C ASP A 616 20.62 59.09 69.30
N ASN A 617 21.03 59.42 70.51
CA ASN A 617 22.04 60.42 70.84
C ASN A 617 23.47 59.86 70.86
N ASP A 618 23.68 58.55 70.91
CA ASP A 618 25.01 57.92 70.96
C ASP A 618 25.45 57.23 69.65
N CYS A 619 24.61 57.32 68.61
CA CYS A 619 24.88 56.83 67.26
C CYS A 619 25.28 55.36 67.23
N ASP A 620 24.76 54.57 68.16
CA ASP A 620 24.89 53.12 68.19
C ASP A 620 23.78 52.40 67.39
N GLY A 621 22.71 53.14 67.04
CA GLY A 621 21.60 52.68 66.21
C GLY A 621 20.32 52.34 66.97
N LYS A 622 20.12 52.81 68.20
CA LYS A 622 18.91 52.57 69.03
C LYS A 622 18.42 53.85 69.72
N ILE A 623 17.13 53.90 70.11
CA ILE A 623 16.47 55.07 70.70
C ILE A 623 15.95 54.70 72.10
N ASP A 624 16.34 55.43 73.15
CA ASP A 624 15.87 55.31 74.54
C ASP A 624 15.94 53.86 75.12
N GLU A 625 16.92 53.04 74.73
CA GLU A 625 16.94 51.58 75.01
C GLU A 625 17.13 51.16 76.47
N ASP A 626 17.35 52.09 77.40
CA ASP A 626 17.51 51.82 78.83
C ASP A 626 16.16 51.72 79.61
N PHE A 627 14.99 51.79 78.95
CA PHE A 627 13.64 51.78 79.57
C PHE A 627 12.72 50.63 79.04
N PRO A 628 12.63 49.47 79.74
CA PRO A 628 12.08 48.22 79.17
C PRO A 628 10.57 48.15 78.90
N ASP A 629 9.74 48.94 79.61
CA ASP A 629 8.27 48.83 79.57
C ASP A 629 7.61 49.95 78.73
N LEU A 630 8.41 50.78 78.04
CA LEU A 630 7.93 51.90 77.22
C LEU A 630 7.48 51.41 75.84
N GLY A 631 6.23 51.73 75.47
CA GLY A 631 5.64 51.32 74.19
C GLY A 631 4.95 49.96 74.18
N GLN A 632 4.85 49.25 75.32
CA GLN A 632 4.07 48.01 75.40
C GLN A 632 2.55 48.26 75.41
N GLY A 633 1.77 47.39 74.74
CA GLY A 633 0.32 47.53 74.62
C GLY A 633 -0.46 47.02 75.84
N CYS A 634 -1.60 47.66 76.14
CA CYS A 634 -2.56 47.25 77.16
C CYS A 634 -4.00 47.25 76.59
N PHE A 635 -4.96 46.50 77.17
CA PHE A 635 -6.33 46.38 76.61
C PHE A 635 -7.45 46.40 77.67
N ALA A 636 -8.64 46.86 77.26
CA ALA A 636 -9.89 46.84 78.04
C ALA A 636 -11.12 46.55 77.14
N GLY A 637 -11.91 45.49 77.41
CA GLY A 637 -13.14 45.06 76.67
C GLY A 637 -13.07 43.61 76.11
N VAL A 638 -14.16 43.10 75.48
CA VAL A 638 -14.31 41.75 74.86
C VAL A 638 -15.04 41.88 73.51
N GLY A 639 -14.64 41.14 72.47
CA GLY A 639 -15.18 41.26 71.10
C GLY A 639 -14.77 42.57 70.40
N GLU A 640 -15.56 43.08 69.46
CA GLU A 640 -15.35 44.42 68.83
C GLU A 640 -15.47 45.59 69.83
N CYS A 641 -15.98 45.32 71.03
CA CYS A 641 -15.98 46.26 72.16
C CYS A 641 -14.61 46.37 72.87
N GLN A 642 -13.60 45.58 72.47
CA GLN A 642 -12.23 45.68 72.99
C GLN A 642 -11.54 46.97 72.50
N ARG A 643 -10.90 47.69 73.43
CA ARG A 643 -10.14 48.92 73.13
C ARG A 643 -8.71 48.77 73.64
N PHE A 644 -7.76 49.15 72.79
CA PHE A 644 -6.32 49.07 73.03
C PHE A 644 -5.76 50.41 73.52
N GLY A 645 -4.76 50.35 74.39
CA GLY A 645 -3.98 51.48 74.88
C GLY A 645 -2.50 51.13 74.92
N THR A 646 -1.66 52.07 75.34
CA THR A 646 -0.20 51.93 75.32
C THR A 646 0.45 52.44 76.61
N MET A 647 1.54 51.80 77.01
CA MET A 647 2.37 52.21 78.15
C MET A 647 3.22 53.43 77.75
N VAL A 648 2.94 54.61 78.32
CA VAL A 648 3.59 55.90 78.02
C VAL A 648 4.50 56.40 79.15
N CYS A 649 5.50 57.24 78.84
CA CYS A 649 6.41 57.85 79.82
C CYS A 649 5.65 58.57 80.93
N ASN A 650 6.09 58.38 82.17
CA ASN A 650 5.60 59.12 83.31
C ASN A 650 6.08 60.58 83.25
N ALA A 651 5.43 61.46 84.01
CA ALA A 651 5.73 62.89 83.98
C ALA A 651 7.15 63.29 84.46
N ASN A 652 7.91 62.37 85.07
CA ASN A 652 9.25 62.63 85.63
C ASN A 652 10.40 62.13 84.73
N ARG A 653 10.10 61.51 83.58
CA ARG A 653 11.06 61.00 82.58
C ARG A 653 12.00 59.90 83.09
N ASP A 654 11.49 59.07 84.02
CA ASP A 654 12.22 57.94 84.63
C ASP A 654 11.40 56.62 84.73
N GLY A 655 10.21 56.48 84.09
CA GLY A 655 9.35 55.25 84.08
C GLY A 655 8.04 55.33 83.24
N THR A 656 7.07 54.37 83.28
CA THR A 656 5.87 54.26 82.33
C THR A 656 4.46 53.89 82.92
N VAL A 657 3.30 54.16 82.22
CA VAL A 657 1.85 53.90 82.62
C VAL A 657 0.83 53.72 81.43
N CYS A 658 -0.32 52.99 81.57
CA CYS A 658 -1.34 52.63 80.51
C CYS A 658 -2.60 53.54 80.42
N ASP A 659 -3.21 53.70 79.23
CA ASP A 659 -4.20 54.76 78.92
C ASP A 659 -5.59 54.40 78.29
N ALA A 660 -6.07 53.13 78.23
CA ALA A 660 -7.31 52.75 77.49
C ALA A 660 -8.65 52.50 78.27
N GLN A 661 -9.81 52.60 77.58
CA GLN A 661 -11.20 52.42 78.08
C GLN A 661 -12.15 51.75 77.03
N ALA A 662 -13.07 50.82 77.41
CA ALA A 662 -13.87 49.93 76.51
C ALA A 662 -15.14 50.56 75.83
N GLY A 663 -15.66 49.96 74.73
CA GLY A 663 -16.77 50.49 73.87
C GLY A 663 -18.20 49.90 74.08
N ASP A 664 -19.21 50.52 73.44
CA ASP A 664 -20.67 50.21 73.52
C ASP A 664 -21.14 49.15 72.49
N ARG A 665 -22.29 48.47 72.72
CA ARG A 665 -22.83 47.34 71.90
C ARG A 665 -23.80 47.78 70.79
N GLU A 666 -23.79 47.11 69.63
CA GLU A 666 -24.72 47.31 68.49
C GLU A 666 -25.52 46.03 68.10
N ASP A 667 -26.38 46.10 67.07
CA ASP A 667 -27.11 44.94 66.51
C ASP A 667 -26.22 44.17 65.52
N GLU A 668 -26.36 42.84 65.46
CA GLU A 668 -25.48 41.94 64.69
C GLU A 668 -25.61 42.12 63.16
N ARG A 669 -24.50 41.92 62.42
CA ARG A 669 -24.44 41.99 60.94
C ARG A 669 -23.70 40.76 60.40
N CYS A 670 -23.97 40.36 59.16
CA CYS A 670 -23.25 39.28 58.48
C CYS A 670 -21.91 39.82 57.93
N ASP A 671 -20.93 40.07 58.78
CA ASP A 671 -19.63 40.65 58.41
C ASP A 671 -18.42 39.90 59.00
N GLY A 672 -18.66 38.80 59.72
CA GLY A 672 -17.59 38.02 60.34
C GLY A 672 -17.07 38.62 61.65
N LEU A 673 -17.79 39.57 62.25
CA LEU A 673 -17.46 40.23 63.51
C LEU A 673 -18.59 40.07 64.53
N ASP A 674 -18.23 40.08 65.81
CA ASP A 674 -19.14 39.99 66.98
C ASP A 674 -19.60 41.42 67.34
N ASN A 675 -20.58 41.94 66.59
CA ASN A 675 -20.99 43.34 66.62
C ASN A 675 -21.87 43.67 67.85
N ASN A 676 -22.55 42.66 68.39
CA ASN A 676 -23.34 42.76 69.61
C ASN A 676 -22.55 42.44 70.89
N CYS A 677 -21.28 42.05 70.74
CA CYS A 677 -20.31 41.78 71.81
C CYS A 677 -20.81 40.73 72.82
N ASP A 678 -21.42 39.66 72.31
CA ASP A 678 -21.93 38.53 73.09
C ASP A 678 -21.02 37.29 73.05
N GLY A 679 -20.01 37.29 72.17
CA GLY A 679 -18.99 36.26 72.05
C GLY A 679 -19.20 35.25 70.92
N TYR A 680 -20.23 35.42 70.09
CA TYR A 680 -20.46 34.63 68.86
C TYR A 680 -20.37 35.53 67.62
N THR A 681 -20.28 34.94 66.43
CA THR A 681 -20.04 35.68 65.18
C THR A 681 -21.09 35.27 64.16
N ASP A 682 -21.89 36.24 63.67
CA ASP A 682 -22.92 36.09 62.63
C ASP A 682 -24.02 35.02 62.89
N GLU A 683 -24.41 34.81 64.14
CA GLU A 683 -25.32 33.73 64.56
C GLU A 683 -26.76 33.83 64.01
N ASP A 684 -27.15 34.99 63.50
CA ASP A 684 -28.49 35.25 62.95
C ASP A 684 -28.68 34.77 61.49
N TRP A 685 -27.64 34.22 60.83
CA TRP A 685 -27.69 33.74 59.43
C TRP A 685 -27.38 32.23 59.27
N PRO A 686 -28.36 31.33 59.48
CA PRO A 686 -28.15 29.87 59.57
C PRO A 686 -27.83 29.15 58.24
N ASP A 687 -28.02 29.81 57.09
CA ASP A 687 -27.70 29.27 55.77
C ASP A 687 -26.30 29.67 55.27
N LYS A 688 -25.57 30.52 56.01
CA LYS A 688 -24.19 30.91 55.72
C LYS A 688 -23.30 29.65 55.71
N GLY A 689 -22.65 29.40 54.57
CA GLY A 689 -21.83 28.19 54.37
C GLY A 689 -22.57 26.95 53.83
N LYS A 690 -23.87 27.02 53.55
CA LYS A 690 -24.59 25.96 52.80
C LYS A 690 -24.34 26.09 51.30
N VAL A 691 -24.38 24.95 50.59
CA VAL A 691 -24.15 24.86 49.15
C VAL A 691 -25.32 25.44 48.35
N CYS A 692 -25.03 26.20 47.30
CA CYS A 692 -25.96 26.75 46.31
C CYS A 692 -25.52 26.34 44.89
N ILE A 693 -26.45 26.30 43.93
CA ILE A 693 -26.18 25.95 42.52
C ILE A 693 -26.78 27.05 41.62
N VAL A 694 -26.00 27.53 40.65
CA VAL A 694 -26.41 28.53 39.64
C VAL A 694 -26.11 27.99 38.23
N GLY A 695 -26.93 28.37 37.23
CA GLY A 695 -26.78 27.94 35.83
C GLY A 695 -27.65 26.75 35.39
N LYS A 696 -27.65 26.45 34.08
CA LYS A 696 -28.30 25.29 33.44
C LYS A 696 -27.29 24.54 32.55
N GLY A 697 -27.53 23.25 32.31
CA GLY A 697 -26.65 22.43 31.46
C GLY A 697 -25.22 22.35 32.01
N GLN A 698 -24.22 22.46 31.12
CA GLN A 698 -22.79 22.49 31.48
C GLN A 698 -22.39 23.76 32.26
N CYS A 699 -23.19 24.83 32.22
CA CYS A 699 -22.92 26.07 32.96
C CYS A 699 -23.30 25.99 34.44
N GLN A 700 -23.75 24.82 34.93
CA GLN A 700 -24.03 24.61 36.35
C GLN A 700 -22.76 24.74 37.19
N ALA A 701 -22.73 25.76 38.05
CA ALA A 701 -21.69 25.97 39.03
C ALA A 701 -22.25 25.84 40.45
N SER A 702 -21.55 25.09 41.30
CA SER A 702 -21.84 25.03 42.72
C SER A 702 -20.99 26.03 43.50
N GLY A 703 -21.61 26.69 44.47
CA GLY A 703 -20.97 27.65 45.36
C GLY A 703 -21.51 27.50 46.78
N VAL A 704 -21.20 28.46 47.64
CA VAL A 704 -21.69 28.56 49.00
C VAL A 704 -22.31 29.93 49.25
N TYR A 705 -23.35 29.96 50.09
CA TYR A 705 -23.96 31.21 50.52
C TYR A 705 -22.98 31.98 51.42
N ARG A 706 -22.53 33.14 50.95
CA ARG A 706 -21.68 34.10 51.66
C ARG A 706 -22.43 35.39 51.95
N CYS A 707 -21.92 36.22 52.86
CA CYS A 707 -22.54 37.51 53.13
C CYS A 707 -22.47 38.42 51.90
N THR A 708 -23.58 39.11 51.65
CA THR A 708 -23.66 40.22 50.70
C THR A 708 -22.76 41.37 51.15
N LEU A 709 -22.27 42.17 50.19
CA LEU A 709 -21.36 43.29 50.45
C LEU A 709 -21.90 44.38 51.40
N ASP A 710 -23.22 44.45 51.59
CA ASP A 710 -23.87 45.37 52.54
C ASP A 710 -24.09 44.77 53.94
N GLY A 711 -23.76 43.49 54.13
CA GLY A 711 -23.82 42.77 55.41
C GLY A 711 -25.26 42.47 55.89
N LEU A 712 -26.27 42.62 55.03
CA LEU A 712 -27.69 42.48 55.40
C LEU A 712 -28.34 41.18 54.91
N GLY A 713 -27.66 40.36 54.12
CA GLY A 713 -28.16 39.07 53.61
C GLY A 713 -27.08 38.15 53.06
N LEU A 714 -27.49 37.01 52.47
CA LEU A 714 -26.61 36.02 51.86
C LEU A 714 -26.74 36.02 50.33
N GLU A 715 -25.62 35.87 49.61
CA GLU A 715 -25.53 35.67 48.15
C GLU A 715 -24.75 34.38 47.84
N CYS A 716 -25.08 33.72 46.72
CA CYS A 716 -24.31 32.58 46.24
C CYS A 716 -23.01 33.09 45.60
N ASP A 717 -21.87 32.56 46.00
CA ASP A 717 -20.57 32.99 45.47
C ASP A 717 -20.17 32.30 44.16
N ALA A 718 -20.97 31.35 43.67
CA ALA A 718 -20.81 30.76 42.36
C ALA A 718 -21.17 31.75 41.26
N VAL A 719 -20.35 31.74 40.21
CA VAL A 719 -20.60 32.45 38.95
C VAL A 719 -21.00 31.39 37.93
N GLU A 720 -22.09 31.63 37.20
CA GLU A 720 -22.54 30.76 36.11
C GLU A 720 -21.40 30.54 35.10
N GLY A 721 -21.25 29.30 34.61
CA GLY A 721 -20.25 28.96 33.60
C GLY A 721 -20.42 29.81 32.33
N THR A 722 -19.33 30.12 31.64
CA THR A 722 -19.40 30.87 30.38
C THR A 722 -19.93 29.96 29.28
N ALA A 723 -21.11 30.29 28.75
CA ALA A 723 -21.65 29.67 27.54
C ALA A 723 -20.66 29.76 26.38
N THR A 724 -20.43 28.65 25.70
CA THR A 724 -19.64 28.56 24.47
C THR A 724 -20.55 28.20 23.30
N ASP A 725 -20.09 28.41 22.06
CA ASP A 725 -20.84 27.95 20.90
C ASP A 725 -21.08 26.43 20.99
N GLU A 726 -22.23 25.96 20.52
CA GLU A 726 -22.58 24.54 20.52
C GLU A 726 -21.55 23.71 19.75
N VAL A 727 -21.17 22.59 20.34
CA VAL A 727 -20.29 21.58 19.75
C VAL A 727 -21.06 20.28 19.84
N CYS A 728 -21.11 19.50 18.76
CA CYS A 728 -21.81 18.22 18.79
C CYS A 728 -21.11 17.24 19.73
N ASP A 729 -21.52 17.21 21.00
CA ASP A 729 -20.92 16.40 22.05
C ASP A 729 -21.97 15.81 23.02
N TYR A 730 -23.25 15.90 22.68
CA TYR A 730 -24.39 15.50 23.49
C TYR A 730 -24.56 16.31 24.78
N LEU A 731 -23.96 17.50 24.83
CA LEU A 731 -24.05 18.42 25.94
C LEU A 731 -24.68 19.75 25.49
N ASP A 732 -25.11 20.54 26.46
CA ASP A 732 -25.73 21.87 26.27
C ASP A 732 -24.65 22.90 26.59
N ASN A 733 -23.83 23.22 25.58
CA ASN A 733 -22.59 23.99 25.70
C ASN A 733 -22.85 25.50 25.68
N ASP A 734 -23.93 25.92 25.04
CA ASP A 734 -24.43 27.29 25.05
C ASP A 734 -25.41 27.55 26.20
N CYS A 735 -25.76 26.50 26.95
CA CYS A 735 -26.53 26.53 28.19
C CYS A 735 -27.95 27.10 28.02
N ASN A 736 -28.51 27.01 26.82
CA ASN A 736 -29.86 27.47 26.52
C ASN A 736 -30.95 26.43 26.89
N GLY A 737 -30.54 25.20 27.24
CA GLY A 737 -31.43 24.11 27.64
C GLY A 737 -31.83 23.16 26.50
N VAL A 738 -31.20 23.27 25.33
CA VAL A 738 -31.35 22.37 24.19
C VAL A 738 -29.98 21.80 23.88
N VAL A 739 -29.84 20.48 23.90
CA VAL A 739 -28.57 19.81 23.58
C VAL A 739 -28.29 19.92 22.07
N ASP A 740 -27.07 20.33 21.71
CA ASP A 740 -26.54 20.40 20.34
C ASP A 740 -27.38 21.23 19.35
N ASN A 741 -27.98 22.36 19.79
CA ASN A 741 -28.78 23.20 18.90
C ASN A 741 -27.93 23.85 17.78
N GLY A 742 -28.17 23.41 16.54
CA GLY A 742 -27.32 23.71 15.39
C GLY A 742 -26.85 22.45 14.67
N PHE A 743 -26.90 21.29 15.35
CA PHE A 743 -26.64 19.98 14.77
C PHE A 743 -27.92 19.14 14.60
N VAL A 744 -28.94 19.44 15.40
CA VAL A 744 -30.26 18.76 15.36
C VAL A 744 -31.34 19.61 14.66
N ASP A 745 -32.27 18.93 13.98
CA ASP A 745 -33.47 19.55 13.37
C ASP A 745 -34.62 19.75 14.38
N GLU A 746 -35.76 20.26 13.92
CA GLU A 746 -36.96 20.51 14.75
C GLU A 746 -37.52 19.24 15.42
N ASP A 747 -37.22 18.04 14.88
CA ASP A 747 -37.63 16.75 15.42
C ASP A 747 -36.57 16.13 16.34
N GLY A 748 -35.44 16.83 16.57
CA GLY A 748 -34.31 16.35 17.38
C GLY A 748 -33.41 15.36 16.65
N ARG A 749 -33.44 15.30 15.31
CA ARG A 749 -32.59 14.43 14.50
C ARG A 749 -31.31 15.16 14.09
N TYR A 750 -30.18 14.51 14.28
CA TYR A 750 -28.86 15.00 13.89
C TYR A 750 -28.72 15.06 12.37
N THR A 751 -28.81 16.26 11.79
CA THR A 751 -28.89 16.49 10.33
C THR A 751 -27.79 17.38 9.79
N ALA A 752 -26.87 17.85 10.65
CA ALA A 752 -25.72 18.60 10.19
C ALA A 752 -24.68 17.69 9.52
N ASP A 753 -23.98 18.22 8.52
CA ASP A 753 -22.96 17.48 7.76
C ASP A 753 -21.81 16.99 8.64
N ASN A 754 -21.50 17.72 9.72
CA ASN A 754 -20.48 17.39 10.71
C ASN A 754 -21.02 16.70 11.98
N GLY A 755 -22.25 16.19 11.92
CA GLY A 755 -22.92 15.46 13.00
C GLY A 755 -24.19 14.81 12.44
N CYS A 756 -24.02 13.84 11.54
CA CYS A 756 -25.10 13.24 10.78
C CYS A 756 -25.57 11.91 11.39
N GLY A 757 -26.84 11.85 11.80
CA GLY A 757 -27.42 10.73 12.54
C GLY A 757 -26.95 10.62 14.00
N ASN A 758 -25.73 11.10 14.30
CA ASN A 758 -25.13 11.19 15.63
C ASN A 758 -23.96 12.20 15.61
N CYS A 759 -23.40 12.58 16.77
CA CYS A 759 -22.32 13.57 16.87
C CYS A 759 -20.92 13.09 16.48
N PHE A 760 -20.71 11.77 16.33
CA PHE A 760 -19.42 11.20 15.94
C PHE A 760 -19.28 11.01 14.42
N THR A 761 -20.37 11.18 13.69
CA THR A 761 -20.41 10.96 12.24
C THR A 761 -20.29 12.30 11.51
N ASP A 762 -19.07 12.66 11.12
CA ASP A 762 -18.78 13.84 10.31
C ASP A 762 -18.61 13.45 8.83
N CYS A 763 -19.67 13.63 8.03
CA CYS A 763 -19.66 13.32 6.60
C CYS A 763 -18.60 14.12 5.84
N THR A 764 -18.28 15.33 6.28
CA THR A 764 -17.29 16.21 5.63
C THR A 764 -15.86 15.69 5.76
N THR A 765 -15.60 14.81 6.74
CA THR A 765 -14.31 14.12 6.91
C THR A 765 -14.24 12.80 6.15
N ILE A 766 -15.39 12.16 5.91
CA ILE A 766 -15.48 10.91 5.13
C ILE A 766 -15.19 11.22 3.65
N TRP A 767 -15.87 12.21 3.08
CA TRP A 767 -15.63 12.66 1.71
C TRP A 767 -15.10 14.08 1.67
N VAL A 768 -13.80 14.17 1.39
CA VAL A 768 -13.08 15.43 1.20
C VAL A 768 -12.78 15.69 -0.27
N SER A 769 -13.11 16.90 -0.74
CA SER A 769 -12.90 17.36 -2.13
C SER A 769 -11.47 17.14 -2.64
N ALA A 770 -10.46 17.30 -1.78
CA ALA A 770 -9.05 17.15 -2.16
C ALA A 770 -8.64 15.71 -2.54
N VAL A 771 -9.39 14.70 -2.09
CA VAL A 771 -9.06 13.28 -2.29
C VAL A 771 -10.12 12.58 -3.13
N HIS A 772 -11.39 12.85 -2.84
CA HIS A 772 -12.55 12.15 -3.38
C HIS A 772 -13.29 12.99 -4.42
N HIS A 773 -12.88 14.25 -4.66
CA HIS A 773 -13.60 15.21 -5.50
C HIS A 773 -15.10 15.28 -5.21
N ALA A 774 -15.42 15.11 -3.94
CA ALA A 774 -16.76 15.04 -3.40
C ALA A 774 -16.78 15.74 -2.05
N THR A 775 -17.90 16.37 -1.74
CA THR A 775 -18.18 16.97 -0.44
C THR A 775 -19.23 16.13 0.27
N GLY A 776 -18.88 15.57 1.43
CA GLY A 776 -19.82 14.80 2.24
C GLY A 776 -20.92 15.69 2.81
N VAL A 777 -22.16 15.22 2.73
CA VAL A 777 -23.37 15.89 3.23
C VAL A 777 -24.25 14.90 3.97
N CYS A 778 -25.06 15.40 4.90
CA CYS A 778 -26.03 14.58 5.61
C CYS A 778 -27.31 14.43 4.79
N ASP A 779 -27.69 13.20 4.46
CA ASP A 779 -29.00 12.90 3.89
C ASP A 779 -30.04 12.79 5.00
N SER A 780 -30.96 13.76 5.05
CA SER A 780 -32.05 13.82 6.02
C SER A 780 -33.34 13.14 5.57
N GLU A 781 -33.40 12.59 4.34
CA GLU A 781 -34.58 11.91 3.81
C GLU A 781 -34.91 10.60 4.56
N PRO A 782 -33.93 9.75 4.93
CA PRO A 782 -34.20 8.56 5.74
C PRO A 782 -34.65 8.91 7.17
N THR A 783 -35.35 7.98 7.82
CA THR A 783 -35.83 8.17 9.21
C THR A 783 -34.71 8.36 10.22
N ILE A 784 -33.52 7.82 9.93
CA ILE A 784 -32.28 8.08 10.64
C ILE A 784 -31.35 8.72 9.61
N PRO A 785 -30.96 10.00 9.77
CA PRO A 785 -30.10 10.66 8.79
C PRO A 785 -28.80 9.88 8.56
N THR A 786 -28.37 9.79 7.31
CA THR A 786 -27.19 9.01 6.90
C THR A 786 -26.26 9.84 6.04
N CYS A 787 -24.96 9.62 6.19
CA CYS A 787 -23.97 10.30 5.35
C CYS A 787 -24.10 9.90 3.87
N THR A 788 -24.10 10.90 3.01
CA THR A 788 -23.95 10.79 1.55
C THR A 788 -22.94 11.83 1.06
N PHE A 789 -22.71 11.94 -0.24
CA PHE A 789 -21.83 12.97 -0.79
C PHE A 789 -22.40 13.58 -2.06
N VAL A 790 -21.89 14.78 -2.37
CA VAL A 790 -22.16 15.49 -3.62
C VAL A 790 -20.84 15.69 -4.33
N CYS A 791 -20.79 15.32 -5.61
CA CYS A 791 -19.59 15.54 -6.42
C CYS A 791 -19.29 17.03 -6.61
N ASP A 792 -18.00 17.34 -6.61
CA ASP A 792 -17.51 18.66 -6.99
C ASP A 792 -17.85 18.95 -8.45
N GLU A 793 -17.91 20.23 -8.81
CA GLU A 793 -18.27 20.64 -10.16
C GLU A 793 -17.34 20.00 -11.22
N GLY A 794 -17.94 19.27 -12.17
CA GLY A 794 -17.22 18.58 -13.24
C GLY A 794 -16.70 17.17 -12.87
N TRP A 795 -17.00 16.67 -11.67
CA TRP A 795 -16.70 15.31 -11.24
C TRP A 795 -17.98 14.48 -11.10
N VAL A 796 -17.85 13.17 -11.30
CA VAL A 796 -18.93 12.20 -11.14
C VAL A 796 -18.40 10.91 -10.51
N ASP A 797 -19.27 10.26 -9.76
CA ASP A 797 -19.10 8.89 -9.28
C ASP A 797 -19.52 7.93 -10.40
N ALA A 798 -18.53 7.40 -11.12
CA ALA A 798 -18.75 6.62 -12.33
C ALA A 798 -18.97 5.13 -12.06
N ASP A 799 -18.48 4.60 -10.93
CA ASP A 799 -18.63 3.19 -10.54
C ASP A 799 -19.66 2.95 -9.42
N LEU A 800 -20.29 4.01 -8.90
CA LEU A 800 -21.25 4.01 -7.80
C LEU A 800 -20.66 3.45 -6.50
N ASN A 801 -19.34 3.50 -6.35
CA ASN A 801 -18.66 3.03 -5.15
C ASN A 801 -18.47 4.21 -4.18
N PRO A 802 -19.19 4.22 -3.04
CA PRO A 802 -19.06 5.30 -2.08
C PRO A 802 -17.66 5.40 -1.45
N GLU A 803 -16.81 4.38 -1.52
CA GLU A 803 -15.48 4.41 -0.87
C GLU A 803 -14.44 5.27 -1.61
N ASN A 804 -14.60 5.50 -2.91
CA ASN A 804 -13.62 6.25 -3.70
C ASN A 804 -14.15 7.63 -4.16
N GLY A 805 -15.42 7.93 -3.89
CA GLY A 805 -16.05 9.22 -4.17
C GLY A 805 -16.28 9.47 -5.65
N CYS A 806 -16.11 10.71 -6.08
CA CYS A 806 -16.33 11.11 -7.48
C CYS A 806 -15.00 11.01 -8.22
N GLU A 807 -14.68 9.82 -8.71
CA GLU A 807 -13.36 9.50 -9.22
C GLU A 807 -13.13 9.92 -10.67
N MET A 808 -14.19 10.30 -11.38
CA MET A 808 -14.13 10.63 -12.80
C MET A 808 -14.36 12.12 -13.04
N GLN A 809 -13.37 12.78 -13.63
CA GLN A 809 -13.55 14.11 -14.18
C GLN A 809 -14.22 14.03 -15.56
N ILE A 810 -15.35 14.72 -15.73
CA ILE A 810 -16.01 14.80 -17.03
C ILE A 810 -15.16 15.62 -17.99
N ASP A 811 -14.84 15.02 -19.13
CA ASP A 811 -14.23 15.71 -20.25
C ASP A 811 -15.32 16.37 -21.10
N VAL A 812 -15.61 17.63 -20.81
CA VAL A 812 -16.60 18.43 -21.55
C VAL A 812 -16.23 18.64 -23.04
N GLY A 813 -14.97 18.37 -23.41
CA GLY A 813 -14.48 18.43 -24.78
C GLY A 813 -14.52 17.09 -25.51
N ALA A 814 -15.09 16.04 -24.89
CA ALA A 814 -15.16 14.69 -25.44
C ALA A 814 -16.60 14.23 -25.73
N ILE A 815 -16.69 13.29 -26.68
CA ILE A 815 -17.85 12.43 -26.89
C ILE A 815 -17.50 11.02 -26.40
N TYR A 816 -18.41 10.43 -25.65
CA TYR A 816 -18.24 9.10 -25.05
C TYR A 816 -18.90 8.02 -25.90
N VAL A 817 -18.19 6.92 -26.14
CA VAL A 817 -18.63 5.78 -26.96
C VAL A 817 -18.47 4.48 -26.19
N SER A 818 -19.51 3.65 -26.18
CA SER A 818 -19.57 2.39 -25.43
C SER A 818 -20.38 1.36 -26.21
N THR A 819 -20.09 0.06 -26.03
CA THR A 819 -20.90 -0.99 -26.67
C THR A 819 -22.34 -1.02 -26.13
N PRO A 820 -23.31 -1.65 -26.83
CA PRO A 820 -24.69 -1.78 -26.33
C PRO A 820 -24.79 -2.44 -24.96
N ASN A 821 -23.94 -3.43 -24.68
CA ASN A 821 -23.91 -4.13 -23.40
C ASN A 821 -23.49 -3.21 -22.24
N ASN A 822 -22.75 -2.15 -22.56
CA ASN A 822 -22.26 -1.14 -21.63
C ASN A 822 -23.05 0.18 -21.77
N GLY A 823 -24.31 0.11 -22.21
CA GLY A 823 -25.24 1.24 -22.23
C GLY A 823 -25.16 2.18 -23.44
N GLY A 824 -24.32 1.87 -24.44
CA GLY A 824 -24.22 2.67 -25.67
C GLY A 824 -25.47 2.61 -26.52
N THR A 825 -25.91 3.75 -27.06
CA THR A 825 -27.02 3.80 -28.03
C THR A 825 -26.82 4.95 -29.00
N ASP A 826 -26.84 4.68 -30.30
CA ASP A 826 -26.72 5.72 -31.32
C ASP A 826 -28.04 6.51 -31.48
N ASN A 827 -28.06 7.73 -30.98
CA ASN A 827 -29.17 8.67 -31.11
C ASN A 827 -28.67 10.13 -31.06
N ALA A 828 -29.54 11.08 -31.36
CA ALA A 828 -29.16 12.50 -31.44
C ALA A 828 -28.65 13.11 -30.11
N SER A 829 -28.96 12.49 -28.97
CA SER A 829 -28.54 12.92 -27.63
C SER A 829 -27.37 12.12 -27.06
N CYS A 830 -26.87 11.10 -27.76
CA CYS A 830 -25.76 10.31 -27.26
C CYS A 830 -24.44 11.11 -27.25
N GLY A 831 -23.51 10.60 -26.45
CA GLY A 831 -22.16 11.11 -26.34
C GLY A 831 -21.82 11.72 -24.99
N ALA A 832 -22.74 11.69 -24.03
CA ALA A 832 -22.44 11.95 -22.63
C ALA A 832 -21.87 10.70 -21.96
N TRP A 833 -21.16 10.86 -20.84
CA TRP A 833 -20.55 9.73 -20.13
C TRP A 833 -21.58 8.72 -19.61
N ASP A 834 -22.76 9.20 -19.21
CA ASP A 834 -23.92 8.43 -18.73
C ASP A 834 -24.91 8.03 -19.84
N ALA A 835 -24.69 8.54 -21.06
CA ALA A 835 -25.45 8.20 -22.26
C ALA A 835 -24.52 8.13 -23.49
N PRO A 836 -23.60 7.16 -23.54
CA PRO A 836 -22.61 7.08 -24.61
C PRO A 836 -23.24 6.68 -25.95
N CYS A 837 -22.58 7.05 -27.05
CA CYS A 837 -22.93 6.53 -28.37
C CYS A 837 -22.52 5.05 -28.49
N GLU A 838 -23.21 4.30 -29.34
CA GLU A 838 -22.97 2.87 -29.54
C GLU A 838 -21.76 2.61 -30.45
N THR A 839 -21.62 3.39 -31.51
CA THR A 839 -20.55 3.19 -32.51
C THR A 839 -19.53 4.34 -32.49
N ILE A 840 -18.28 4.00 -32.77
CA ILE A 840 -17.17 4.95 -32.83
C ILE A 840 -17.40 5.95 -33.97
N THR A 841 -17.89 5.47 -35.11
CA THR A 841 -18.20 6.33 -36.26
C THR A 841 -19.26 7.37 -35.90
N PHE A 842 -20.36 6.95 -35.25
CA PHE A 842 -21.40 7.88 -34.82
C PHE A 842 -20.89 8.86 -33.75
N GLY A 843 -20.04 8.41 -32.82
CA GLY A 843 -19.37 9.27 -31.84
C GLY A 843 -18.48 10.35 -32.48
N ILE A 844 -17.72 10.00 -33.53
CA ILE A 844 -16.91 10.96 -34.30
C ILE A 844 -17.79 11.98 -35.02
N ASP A 845 -18.88 11.54 -35.65
CA ASP A 845 -19.83 12.42 -36.31
C ASP A 845 -20.47 13.38 -35.30
N ARG A 846 -20.88 12.87 -34.13
CA ARG A 846 -21.39 13.68 -33.02
C ARG A 846 -20.36 14.71 -32.56
N ALA A 847 -19.11 14.33 -32.37
CA ALA A 847 -18.04 15.25 -31.96
C ALA A 847 -17.87 16.38 -32.98
N ALA A 848 -17.88 16.05 -34.28
CA ALA A 848 -17.80 17.04 -35.35
C ALA A 848 -19.00 18.01 -35.35
N GLU A 849 -20.21 17.50 -35.11
CA GLU A 849 -21.44 18.29 -35.09
C GLU A 849 -21.54 19.24 -33.89
N SER A 850 -21.15 18.78 -32.68
CA SER A 850 -21.23 19.59 -31.46
C SER A 850 -19.94 20.32 -31.09
N GLY A 851 -18.88 20.18 -31.91
CA GLY A 851 -17.64 20.94 -31.79
C GLY A 851 -16.65 20.40 -30.75
N GLN A 852 -16.84 19.18 -30.26
CA GLN A 852 -15.88 18.46 -29.44
C GLN A 852 -14.70 18.00 -30.29
N VAL A 853 -13.54 17.92 -29.65
CA VAL A 853 -12.27 17.58 -30.31
C VAL A 853 -11.73 16.22 -29.89
N ARG A 854 -12.47 15.49 -29.03
CA ARG A 854 -12.09 14.18 -28.52
C ARG A 854 -13.25 13.20 -28.58
N VAL A 855 -12.94 11.93 -28.79
CA VAL A 855 -13.84 10.80 -28.66
C VAL A 855 -13.17 9.75 -27.78
N LEU A 856 -13.80 9.40 -26.68
CA LEU A 856 -13.30 8.40 -25.73
C LEU A 856 -14.12 7.13 -25.87
N VAL A 857 -13.44 5.99 -26.00
CA VAL A 857 -14.08 4.71 -26.33
C VAL A 857 -13.83 3.70 -25.21
N SER A 858 -14.90 3.15 -24.67
CA SER A 858 -14.86 2.12 -23.62
C SER A 858 -14.51 0.74 -24.18
N GLU A 859 -14.10 -0.15 -23.31
CA GLU A 859 -13.75 -1.54 -23.60
C GLU A 859 -14.88 -2.30 -24.29
N GLY A 860 -14.51 -3.20 -25.18
CA GLY A 860 -15.45 -3.97 -25.99
C GLY A 860 -15.00 -4.15 -27.44
N ILE A 861 -15.85 -4.80 -28.22
CA ILE A 861 -15.60 -5.10 -29.64
C ILE A 861 -16.52 -4.26 -30.51
N TYR A 862 -15.93 -3.39 -31.31
CA TYR A 862 -16.60 -2.50 -32.25
C TYR A 862 -16.39 -3.03 -33.67
N ALA A 863 -17.43 -3.67 -34.22
CA ALA A 863 -17.40 -4.28 -35.53
C ALA A 863 -17.80 -3.27 -36.62
N GLU A 864 -16.88 -2.36 -36.97
CA GLU A 864 -17.12 -1.28 -37.92
C GLU A 864 -15.84 -0.83 -38.63
N ASN A 865 -15.98 0.10 -39.60
CA ASN A 865 -14.85 0.77 -40.23
C ASN A 865 -14.82 2.23 -39.77
N VAL A 866 -13.74 2.63 -39.11
CA VAL A 866 -13.62 3.95 -38.49
C VAL A 866 -12.93 4.93 -39.44
N THR A 867 -13.55 6.08 -39.71
CA THR A 867 -12.94 7.18 -40.46
C THR A 867 -12.60 8.32 -39.52
N LEU A 868 -11.31 8.63 -39.40
CA LEU A 868 -10.84 9.74 -38.57
C LEU A 868 -11.16 11.09 -39.23
N VAL A 869 -11.56 12.06 -38.42
CA VAL A 869 -11.88 13.42 -38.84
C VAL A 869 -10.76 14.37 -38.40
N ASN A 870 -10.39 15.27 -39.31
CA ASN A 870 -9.34 16.25 -39.07
C ASN A 870 -9.62 17.13 -37.85
N GLY A 871 -8.74 17.09 -36.84
CA GLY A 871 -8.87 17.84 -35.58
C GLY A 871 -9.65 17.13 -34.47
N ILE A 872 -10.11 15.89 -34.68
CA ILE A 872 -10.80 15.08 -33.65
C ILE A 872 -9.91 13.90 -33.28
N SER A 873 -9.47 13.85 -32.02
CA SER A 873 -8.69 12.73 -31.47
C SER A 873 -9.61 11.63 -30.98
N VAL A 874 -9.24 10.38 -31.19
CA VAL A 874 -10.04 9.20 -30.80
C VAL A 874 -9.16 8.26 -29.97
N THR A 875 -9.58 7.99 -28.74
CA THR A 875 -8.77 7.25 -27.76
C THR A 875 -9.60 6.11 -27.17
N GLY A 876 -9.10 4.87 -27.34
CA GLY A 876 -9.60 3.67 -26.69
C GLY A 876 -8.84 3.37 -25.40
N GLY A 877 -9.26 2.37 -24.64
CA GLY A 877 -8.61 1.98 -23.39
C GLY A 877 -9.35 2.41 -22.12
N TYR A 878 -10.60 2.83 -22.25
CA TYR A 878 -11.46 3.18 -21.11
C TYR A 878 -12.27 1.97 -20.64
N SER A 879 -12.55 1.84 -19.34
CA SER A 879 -13.52 0.84 -18.86
C SER A 879 -14.95 1.27 -19.18
N ALA A 880 -15.94 0.41 -18.92
CA ALA A 880 -17.35 0.80 -18.93
C ALA A 880 -17.66 1.96 -17.95
N THR A 881 -16.84 2.12 -16.90
CA THR A 881 -16.87 3.23 -15.91
C THR A 881 -15.87 4.34 -16.23
N TRP A 882 -15.36 4.40 -17.47
CA TRP A 882 -14.48 5.46 -17.99
C TRP A 882 -13.14 5.65 -17.29
N ARG A 883 -12.62 4.61 -16.64
CA ARG A 883 -11.23 4.60 -16.15
C ARG A 883 -10.28 4.28 -17.30
N TYR A 884 -9.27 5.12 -17.49
CA TYR A 884 -8.28 4.93 -18.56
C TYR A 884 -7.17 3.98 -18.11
N SER A 885 -7.17 2.76 -18.66
CA SER A 885 -6.13 1.74 -18.44
C SER A 885 -6.01 0.89 -19.72
N PRO A 886 -5.31 1.37 -20.76
CA PRO A 886 -5.29 0.72 -22.08
C PRO A 886 -4.68 -0.69 -22.09
N SER A 887 -3.92 -1.07 -21.07
CA SER A 887 -3.39 -2.44 -20.91
C SER A 887 -4.40 -3.43 -20.36
N THR A 888 -5.47 -2.98 -19.68
CA THR A 888 -6.51 -3.84 -19.08
C THR A 888 -7.84 -3.71 -19.81
N ASN A 889 -8.22 -2.49 -20.17
CA ASN A 889 -9.52 -2.16 -20.72
C ASN A 889 -9.46 -2.24 -22.24
N VAL A 890 -9.50 -3.45 -22.76
CA VAL A 890 -9.21 -3.70 -24.18
C VAL A 890 -10.34 -3.16 -25.06
N THR A 891 -10.00 -2.20 -25.91
CA THR A 891 -10.91 -1.67 -26.93
C THR A 891 -10.52 -2.23 -28.30
N VAL A 892 -11.41 -3.01 -28.91
CA VAL A 892 -11.14 -3.74 -30.16
C VAL A 892 -11.92 -3.13 -31.31
N ILE A 893 -11.22 -2.75 -32.39
CA ILE A 893 -11.83 -2.42 -33.67
C ILE A 893 -11.71 -3.63 -34.59
N TYR A 894 -12.85 -4.15 -35.05
CA TYR A 894 -12.91 -5.25 -36.00
C TYR A 894 -13.45 -4.73 -37.34
N GLY A 895 -12.57 -4.56 -38.33
CA GLY A 895 -12.95 -4.03 -39.64
C GLY A 895 -14.05 -4.85 -40.30
N SER A 896 -15.14 -4.20 -40.69
CA SER A 896 -16.35 -4.85 -41.21
C SER A 896 -16.93 -4.08 -42.40
N THR A 897 -16.32 -4.25 -43.58
CA THR A 897 -16.71 -3.47 -44.78
C THR A 897 -18.12 -3.86 -45.23
N PRO A 898 -19.06 -2.90 -45.30
CA PRO A 898 -20.39 -3.17 -45.85
C PRO A 898 -20.29 -3.58 -47.33
N SER A 899 -21.00 -4.64 -47.73
CA SER A 899 -20.98 -5.17 -49.11
C SER A 899 -19.57 -5.50 -49.61
N PRO A 900 -18.89 -6.48 -48.97
CA PRO A 900 -17.47 -6.71 -49.15
C PRO A 900 -17.07 -7.12 -50.58
N GLU A 901 -18.01 -7.61 -51.38
CA GLU A 901 -17.74 -8.02 -52.77
C GLU A 901 -17.45 -6.83 -53.71
N THR A 902 -17.86 -5.61 -53.35
CA THR A 902 -17.73 -4.42 -54.21
C THR A 902 -16.51 -3.56 -53.89
N VAL A 903 -15.93 -3.73 -52.70
CA VAL A 903 -14.81 -2.92 -52.23
C VAL A 903 -13.52 -3.72 -52.36
N LYS A 904 -12.74 -3.39 -53.40
CA LYS A 904 -11.47 -4.03 -53.71
C LYS A 904 -10.44 -3.93 -52.58
N HIS A 905 -10.31 -2.79 -51.90
CA HIS A 905 -9.32 -2.62 -50.83
C HIS A 905 -10.03 -2.43 -49.48
N LYS A 906 -9.83 -3.35 -48.53
CA LYS A 906 -10.40 -3.26 -47.18
C LYS A 906 -9.58 -2.32 -46.32
N ARG A 907 -10.24 -1.51 -45.50
CA ARG A 907 -9.61 -0.53 -44.61
C ARG A 907 -10.39 -0.47 -43.30
N ALA A 908 -9.86 -1.02 -42.22
CA ALA A 908 -10.54 -0.99 -40.92
C ALA A 908 -10.52 0.42 -40.32
N VAL A 909 -9.37 1.10 -40.35
CA VAL A 909 -9.25 2.51 -39.95
C VAL A 909 -8.76 3.36 -41.13
N ILE A 910 -9.43 4.47 -41.38
CA ILE A 910 -9.19 5.39 -42.50
C ILE A 910 -8.78 6.75 -41.92
N ALA A 911 -7.55 7.18 -42.18
CA ALA A 911 -7.07 8.51 -41.84
C ALA A 911 -6.71 9.28 -43.11
N GLN A 912 -7.55 10.24 -43.51
CA GLN A 912 -7.36 10.97 -44.76
C GLN A 912 -7.45 12.48 -44.55
N ASN A 913 -6.53 13.23 -45.17
CA ASN A 913 -6.48 14.70 -45.12
C ASN A 913 -6.32 15.28 -43.71
N ILE A 914 -5.57 14.61 -42.83
CA ILE A 914 -5.35 15.06 -41.45
C ILE A 914 -4.21 16.09 -41.42
N THR A 915 -4.56 17.35 -41.20
CA THR A 915 -3.68 18.52 -41.21
C THR A 915 -3.70 19.31 -39.90
N SER A 916 -4.70 19.09 -39.05
CA SER A 916 -4.80 19.57 -37.67
C SER A 916 -4.37 18.49 -36.68
N PRO A 917 -3.96 18.84 -35.46
CA PRO A 917 -3.58 17.86 -34.44
C PRO A 917 -4.71 16.85 -34.19
N THR A 918 -4.42 15.57 -34.43
CA THR A 918 -5.35 14.45 -34.27
C THR A 918 -4.57 13.25 -33.75
N GLU A 919 -4.99 12.72 -32.62
CA GLU A 919 -4.44 11.49 -32.04
C GLU A 919 -5.38 10.31 -32.27
N PHE A 920 -4.81 9.14 -32.57
CA PHE A 920 -5.51 7.86 -32.59
C PHE A 920 -4.73 6.82 -31.77
N SER A 921 -5.27 6.41 -30.63
CA SER A 921 -4.53 5.61 -29.63
C SER A 921 -5.39 4.66 -28.81
N GLY A 922 -4.79 3.61 -28.24
CA GLY A 922 -5.43 2.73 -27.26
C GLY A 922 -6.30 1.60 -27.83
N PHE A 923 -6.12 1.21 -29.10
CA PHE A 923 -6.94 0.18 -29.75
C PHE A 923 -6.17 -1.09 -30.10
N THR A 924 -6.86 -2.23 -30.02
CA THR A 924 -6.50 -3.45 -30.75
C THR A 924 -7.28 -3.50 -32.06
N ILE A 925 -6.60 -3.54 -33.19
CA ILE A 925 -7.23 -3.37 -34.51
C ILE A 925 -7.03 -4.63 -35.34
N TYR A 926 -8.15 -5.23 -35.77
CA TYR A 926 -8.16 -6.35 -36.71
C TYR A 926 -8.58 -5.85 -38.10
N GLY A 927 -7.66 -5.94 -39.05
CA GLY A 927 -7.96 -5.76 -40.46
C GLY A 927 -8.84 -6.89 -40.99
N GLU A 928 -9.84 -6.53 -41.80
CA GLU A 928 -10.76 -7.50 -42.41
C GLU A 928 -10.03 -8.39 -43.43
N THR A 929 -10.27 -9.70 -43.41
CA THR A 929 -9.78 -10.58 -44.49
C THR A 929 -10.45 -10.22 -45.82
N ASN A 930 -9.64 -9.95 -46.84
CA ASN A 930 -10.10 -9.56 -48.15
C ASN A 930 -10.26 -10.77 -49.07
N PHE A 931 -11.51 -11.09 -49.43
CA PHE A 931 -11.84 -12.16 -50.39
C PHE A 931 -12.19 -11.63 -51.79
N TYR A 932 -11.83 -10.39 -52.13
CA TYR A 932 -12.18 -9.78 -53.41
C TYR A 932 -11.63 -10.59 -54.59
N GLN A 933 -12.55 -11.07 -55.45
CA GLN A 933 -12.22 -11.78 -56.67
C GLN A 933 -13.12 -11.28 -57.81
N ALA A 934 -12.55 -10.49 -58.72
CA ALA A 934 -13.22 -10.03 -59.94
C ALA A 934 -12.44 -10.49 -61.18
N ALA A 935 -13.16 -10.96 -62.21
CA ALA A 935 -12.56 -11.49 -63.42
C ALA A 935 -11.73 -10.42 -64.16
N GLY A 936 -10.44 -10.68 -64.38
CA GLY A 936 -9.53 -9.76 -65.07
C GLY A 936 -8.88 -8.70 -64.17
N GLU A 937 -9.17 -8.72 -62.86
CA GLU A 937 -8.57 -7.81 -61.89
C GLU A 937 -7.52 -8.51 -61.00
N THR A 938 -6.59 -7.72 -60.48
CA THR A 938 -5.70 -8.14 -59.40
C THR A 938 -6.46 -8.25 -58.07
N GLY A 939 -5.97 -9.09 -57.17
CA GLY A 939 -6.43 -9.14 -55.79
C GLY A 939 -6.41 -7.78 -55.08
N GLY A 940 -7.31 -7.65 -54.12
CA GLY A 940 -7.44 -6.58 -53.16
C GLY A 940 -6.55 -6.71 -51.92
N ASN A 941 -6.13 -5.56 -51.39
CA ASN A 941 -5.35 -5.46 -50.16
C ASN A 941 -6.26 -5.40 -48.93
N SER A 942 -5.78 -5.88 -47.80
CA SER A 942 -6.39 -5.66 -46.48
C SER A 942 -5.51 -4.73 -45.66
N TYR A 943 -6.02 -3.54 -45.33
CA TYR A 943 -5.36 -2.57 -44.47
C TYR A 943 -6.06 -2.53 -43.11
N ALA A 944 -5.32 -2.76 -42.03
CA ALA A 944 -5.80 -2.48 -40.68
C ALA A 944 -5.89 -0.95 -40.45
N ILE A 945 -4.85 -0.21 -40.83
CA ILE A 945 -4.85 1.26 -40.87
C ILE A 945 -4.41 1.72 -42.26
N TRP A 946 -5.15 2.65 -42.84
CA TRP A 946 -4.82 3.27 -44.12
C TRP A 946 -4.75 4.79 -43.97
N VAL A 947 -3.57 5.36 -44.24
CA VAL A 947 -3.28 6.79 -44.12
C VAL A 947 -3.03 7.40 -45.49
N LYS A 948 -3.66 8.54 -45.80
CA LYS A 948 -3.48 9.25 -47.07
C LYS A 948 -3.58 10.77 -46.92
N ASP A 949 -2.71 11.51 -47.61
CA ASP A 949 -2.74 12.98 -47.69
C ASP A 949 -2.74 13.69 -46.30
N SER A 950 -2.15 13.05 -45.30
CA SER A 950 -2.04 13.57 -43.92
C SER A 950 -0.63 14.12 -43.65
N SER A 951 -0.54 15.10 -42.75
CA SER A 951 0.71 15.72 -42.31
C SER A 951 1.23 15.10 -41.01
N SER A 952 2.30 15.66 -40.45
CA SER A 952 2.82 15.29 -39.11
C SER A 952 1.85 15.62 -37.96
N ALA A 953 0.70 16.23 -38.24
CA ALA A 953 -0.34 16.51 -37.25
C ALA A 953 -1.14 15.26 -36.83
N LEU A 954 -1.09 14.17 -37.62
CA LEU A 954 -1.66 12.88 -37.24
C LEU A 954 -0.66 12.10 -36.38
N VAL A 955 -1.06 11.74 -35.15
CA VAL A 955 -0.29 10.89 -34.25
C VAL A 955 -1.05 9.58 -34.06
N ILE A 956 -0.40 8.45 -34.39
CA ILE A 956 -0.91 7.10 -34.13
C ILE A 956 0.05 6.45 -33.15
N LYS A 957 -0.42 6.11 -31.94
CA LYS A 957 0.40 5.55 -30.86
C LYS A 957 -0.38 4.54 -30.03
N ASP A 958 0.29 3.69 -29.27
CA ASP A 958 -0.35 2.80 -28.28
C ASP A 958 -1.48 1.92 -28.85
N ASN A 959 -1.30 1.43 -30.09
CA ASN A 959 -2.23 0.51 -30.75
C ASN A 959 -1.57 -0.84 -31.02
N VAL A 960 -2.35 -1.92 -30.92
CA VAL A 960 -1.96 -3.27 -31.37
C VAL A 960 -2.63 -3.50 -32.73
N ILE A 961 -1.85 -3.83 -33.76
CA ILE A 961 -2.35 -3.86 -35.14
C ILE A 961 -2.17 -5.26 -35.74
N TYR A 962 -3.29 -5.92 -36.05
CA TYR A 962 -3.35 -7.17 -36.78
C TYR A 962 -3.82 -6.92 -38.21
N GLY A 963 -2.95 -7.13 -39.19
CA GLY A 963 -3.34 -7.08 -40.61
C GLY A 963 -4.27 -8.23 -40.97
N GLY A 964 -5.27 -7.97 -41.82
CA GLY A 964 -6.09 -9.02 -42.42
C GLY A 964 -5.37 -9.68 -43.60
N GLN A 965 -5.84 -10.87 -44.01
CA GLN A 965 -5.29 -11.54 -45.19
C GLN A 965 -5.74 -10.80 -46.47
N ALA A 966 -4.81 -10.53 -47.39
CA ALA A 966 -5.14 -10.01 -48.71
C ALA A 966 -5.63 -11.12 -49.64
N SER A 967 -6.45 -10.79 -50.64
CA SER A 967 -6.91 -11.78 -51.62
C SER A 967 -5.76 -12.20 -52.55
N SER A 968 -5.81 -13.43 -53.06
CA SER A 968 -4.81 -13.95 -54.00
C SER A 968 -4.61 -13.05 -55.23
N GLY A 969 -3.36 -12.91 -55.67
CA GLY A 969 -3.04 -12.30 -56.96
C GLY A 969 -3.60 -13.12 -58.13
N ALA A 970 -3.64 -12.52 -59.32
CA ALA A 970 -4.03 -13.25 -60.52
C ALA A 970 -3.06 -14.41 -60.79
N ASN A 971 -3.59 -15.59 -61.15
CA ASN A 971 -2.76 -16.70 -61.60
C ASN A 971 -1.90 -16.25 -62.80
N GLY A 972 -0.61 -16.59 -62.77
CA GLY A 972 0.25 -16.39 -63.94
C GLY A 972 -0.34 -17.10 -65.17
N ALA A 973 -0.15 -16.53 -66.36
CA ALA A 973 -0.52 -17.22 -67.59
C ALA A 973 0.18 -18.59 -67.63
N ALA A 974 -0.54 -19.64 -68.04
CA ALA A 974 0.07 -20.94 -68.24
C ALA A 974 1.24 -20.78 -69.23
N GLY A 975 2.43 -21.25 -68.83
CA GLY A 975 3.57 -21.28 -69.73
C GLY A 975 3.21 -22.07 -70.99
N ILE A 976 3.65 -21.60 -72.16
CA ILE A 976 3.54 -22.37 -73.40
C ILE A 976 4.17 -23.75 -73.19
N GLN A 977 3.45 -24.81 -73.55
CA GLN A 977 3.98 -26.17 -73.48
C GLN A 977 5.26 -26.26 -74.33
N GLY A 978 6.36 -26.72 -73.73
CA GLY A 978 7.60 -26.95 -74.47
C GLY A 978 7.39 -27.99 -75.58
N GLU A 979 7.97 -27.75 -76.75
CA GLU A 979 8.00 -28.73 -77.85
C GLU A 979 8.65 -30.04 -77.38
N ASN A 980 8.09 -31.18 -77.78
CA ASN A 980 8.65 -32.48 -77.44
C ASN A 980 10.08 -32.63 -77.99
N GLY A 981 10.97 -33.24 -77.20
CA GLY A 981 12.30 -33.62 -77.67
C GLY A 981 12.23 -34.55 -78.89
N GLY A 982 13.15 -34.40 -79.85
CA GLY A 982 13.17 -35.22 -81.06
C GLY A 982 13.46 -36.69 -80.75
N ALA A 983 12.81 -37.61 -81.47
CA ALA A 983 13.04 -39.04 -81.31
C ALA A 983 14.52 -39.41 -81.56
N GLY A 984 15.05 -40.35 -80.76
CA GLY A 984 16.36 -40.95 -81.00
C GLY A 984 16.40 -41.75 -82.30
N GLY A 985 17.60 -41.95 -82.86
CA GLY A 985 17.79 -42.75 -84.07
C GLY A 985 17.56 -44.25 -83.81
N VAL A 986 17.02 -44.97 -84.79
CA VAL A 986 16.86 -46.44 -84.71
C VAL A 986 18.25 -47.10 -84.75
N GLY A 987 18.52 -48.01 -83.79
CA GLY A 987 19.76 -48.80 -83.77
C GLY A 987 19.80 -49.88 -84.84
N ALA A 988 20.99 -50.37 -85.19
CA ALA A 988 21.12 -51.47 -86.15
C ALA A 988 20.61 -52.80 -85.57
N ASN A 989 19.97 -53.62 -86.41
CA ASN A 989 19.53 -54.97 -86.03
C ASN A 989 20.72 -55.87 -85.59
N ALA A 990 20.46 -56.81 -84.69
CA ALA A 990 21.42 -57.87 -84.35
C ALA A 990 21.65 -58.80 -85.56
N PHE A 991 22.87 -59.34 -85.68
CA PHE A 991 23.25 -60.27 -86.74
C PHE A 991 22.96 -61.71 -86.32
N GLU A 992 22.09 -62.43 -87.04
CA GLU A 992 21.99 -63.89 -86.89
C GLU A 992 23.25 -64.57 -87.44
N THR A 993 23.97 -65.32 -86.59
CA THR A 993 25.07 -66.19 -87.05
C THR A 993 24.67 -67.65 -86.96
N ALA A 994 24.79 -68.40 -88.06
CA ALA A 994 24.51 -69.84 -88.11
C ALA A 994 25.60 -70.73 -87.46
N ASN A 995 26.49 -70.17 -86.62
CA ASN A 995 27.66 -70.87 -86.08
C ASN A 995 27.90 -70.53 -84.61
N SER A 996 28.51 -71.44 -83.84
CA SER A 996 28.70 -71.33 -82.38
C SER A 996 29.79 -70.33 -81.93
N SER A 997 30.39 -69.57 -82.86
CA SER A 997 31.43 -68.58 -82.57
C SER A 997 31.34 -67.41 -83.56
N CYS A 998 31.28 -66.16 -83.07
CA CYS A 998 31.19 -64.97 -83.93
C CYS A 998 32.55 -64.61 -84.55
N PRO A 999 32.60 -64.23 -85.84
CA PRO A 999 33.77 -63.59 -86.44
C PRO A 999 34.06 -62.21 -85.82
N SER A 1000 35.32 -61.80 -85.71
CA SER A 1000 35.70 -60.46 -85.25
C SER A 1000 35.12 -59.37 -86.16
N GLY A 1001 34.34 -58.45 -85.59
CA GLY A 1001 33.74 -57.30 -86.31
C GLY A 1001 32.20 -57.29 -86.41
N THR A 1002 31.50 -58.29 -85.85
CA THR A 1002 30.03 -58.37 -85.87
C THR A 1002 29.37 -57.61 -84.72
N SER A 1003 29.56 -56.29 -84.66
CA SER A 1003 28.89 -55.40 -83.71
C SER A 1003 28.17 -54.28 -84.46
N GLY A 1004 26.87 -54.09 -84.18
CA GLY A 1004 26.08 -52.98 -84.70
C GLY A 1004 26.13 -51.80 -83.73
N ALA A 1005 26.34 -50.59 -84.25
CA ALA A 1005 26.27 -49.38 -83.43
C ALA A 1005 24.84 -49.15 -82.93
N GLY A 1006 24.70 -48.82 -81.65
CA GLY A 1006 23.45 -48.41 -81.04
C GLY A 1006 22.98 -47.06 -81.59
N GLY A 1007 21.66 -46.83 -81.55
CA GLY A 1007 21.04 -45.58 -82.02
C GLY A 1007 21.56 -44.36 -81.26
N THR A 1008 21.65 -43.21 -81.94
CA THR A 1008 21.99 -41.93 -81.30
C THR A 1008 20.85 -41.48 -80.39
N GLY A 1009 21.19 -40.87 -79.24
CA GLY A 1009 20.20 -40.28 -78.34
C GLY A 1009 19.42 -39.13 -79.00
N GLY A 1010 18.17 -38.94 -78.57
CA GLY A 1010 17.36 -37.80 -79.01
C GLY A 1010 17.98 -36.46 -78.58
N THR A 1011 17.66 -35.38 -79.30
CA THR A 1011 18.14 -34.02 -78.94
C THR A 1011 16.97 -33.16 -78.48
N SER A 1012 17.23 -32.32 -77.46
CA SER A 1012 16.30 -31.30 -76.98
C SER A 1012 16.87 -29.91 -77.22
N THR A 1013 16.00 -28.93 -77.48
CA THR A 1013 16.33 -27.52 -77.67
C THR A 1013 16.93 -26.86 -76.42
N CYS A 1014 16.69 -27.43 -75.22
CA CYS A 1014 17.27 -26.95 -73.96
C CYS A 1014 18.64 -27.57 -73.60
N GLY A 1015 19.31 -28.27 -74.53
CA GLY A 1015 20.71 -28.68 -74.38
C GLY A 1015 20.94 -30.01 -73.66
N ALA A 1016 19.90 -30.69 -73.16
CA ALA A 1016 19.99 -32.04 -72.62
C ALA A 1016 19.92 -33.09 -73.75
N ALA A 1017 20.88 -34.00 -73.79
CA ALA A 1017 20.89 -35.12 -74.73
C ALA A 1017 20.16 -36.34 -74.13
N GLY A 1018 19.25 -36.94 -74.90
CA GLY A 1018 18.61 -38.21 -74.52
C GLY A 1018 19.62 -39.36 -74.48
N GLY A 1019 19.31 -40.42 -73.72
CA GLY A 1019 20.18 -41.59 -73.57
C GLY A 1019 20.50 -42.25 -74.92
N LYS A 1020 21.76 -42.66 -75.12
CA LYS A 1020 22.19 -43.38 -76.32
C LYS A 1020 21.82 -44.86 -76.22
N GLY A 1021 21.37 -45.48 -77.31
CA GLY A 1021 21.13 -46.93 -77.35
C GLY A 1021 22.43 -47.73 -77.21
N ALA A 1022 22.37 -48.90 -76.54
CA ALA A 1022 23.52 -49.78 -76.41
C ALA A 1022 23.96 -50.37 -77.77
N ASN A 1023 25.26 -50.58 -77.96
CA ASN A 1023 25.79 -51.30 -79.12
C ASN A 1023 25.48 -52.80 -78.99
N THR A 1024 25.28 -53.50 -80.11
CA THR A 1024 25.21 -54.97 -80.11
C THR A 1024 26.63 -55.53 -80.13
N VAL A 1025 26.96 -56.42 -79.19
CA VAL A 1025 28.29 -57.08 -79.08
C VAL A 1025 28.07 -58.58 -78.97
N CYS A 1026 28.93 -59.38 -79.62
CA CYS A 1026 28.78 -60.84 -79.59
C CYS A 1026 28.89 -61.40 -78.16
N PRO A 1027 27.93 -62.24 -77.70
CA PRO A 1027 27.94 -62.76 -76.34
C PRO A 1027 29.00 -63.86 -76.16
N TYR A 1028 29.84 -63.74 -75.13
CA TYR A 1028 30.63 -64.86 -74.60
C TYR A 1028 29.85 -65.46 -73.42
N ASN A 1029 29.43 -66.72 -73.54
CA ASN A 1029 28.74 -67.51 -72.50
C ASN A 1029 27.33 -67.04 -72.06
N ASN A 1030 26.49 -66.54 -72.98
CA ASN A 1030 25.05 -66.29 -72.73
C ASN A 1030 24.72 -65.37 -71.54
N ARG A 1031 25.63 -64.47 -71.14
CA ARG A 1031 25.34 -63.48 -70.09
C ARG A 1031 24.67 -62.23 -70.68
N ARG A 1032 23.66 -61.70 -69.97
CA ARG A 1032 23.09 -60.36 -70.20
C ARG A 1032 24.21 -59.32 -70.20
N GLN A 1033 24.26 -58.45 -71.21
CA GLN A 1033 25.05 -57.21 -71.13
C GLN A 1033 24.18 -56.07 -70.57
N ALA A 1034 24.84 -55.10 -69.95
CA ALA A 1034 24.20 -53.94 -69.35
C ALA A 1034 23.43 -53.11 -70.41
N GLY A 1035 22.29 -52.55 -70.01
CA GLY A 1035 21.49 -51.67 -70.88
C GLY A 1035 22.21 -50.39 -71.28
N GLY A 1036 21.66 -49.65 -72.24
CA GLY A 1036 22.16 -48.32 -72.58
C GLY A 1036 22.09 -47.38 -71.37
N SER A 1037 22.99 -46.40 -71.31
CA SER A 1037 23.02 -45.43 -70.22
C SER A 1037 21.80 -44.50 -70.30
N ASP A 1038 21.21 -44.20 -69.15
CA ASP A 1038 20.16 -43.19 -69.05
C ASP A 1038 20.71 -41.82 -69.45
N GLY A 1039 19.85 -40.97 -70.04
CA GLY A 1039 20.21 -39.58 -70.32
C GLY A 1039 20.38 -38.79 -69.02
N VAL A 1040 21.31 -37.83 -68.99
CA VAL A 1040 21.50 -36.94 -67.83
C VAL A 1040 20.61 -35.71 -68.01
N GLY A 1041 19.52 -35.64 -67.23
CA GLY A 1041 18.58 -34.52 -67.22
C GLY A 1041 17.33 -34.79 -66.36
N THR A 1042 16.58 -33.73 -66.03
CA THR A 1042 15.43 -33.75 -65.10
C THR A 1042 14.13 -34.33 -65.66
N GLY A 1043 14.18 -35.03 -66.81
CA GLY A 1043 13.03 -35.67 -67.45
C GLY A 1043 13.42 -36.98 -68.14
N ALA A 1044 12.73 -38.07 -67.78
CA ALA A 1044 13.13 -39.44 -68.10
C ALA A 1044 13.03 -39.78 -69.60
N GLY A 1045 14.17 -40.15 -70.19
CA GLY A 1045 14.25 -41.06 -71.32
C GLY A 1045 15.21 -42.18 -70.95
N THR A 1046 14.67 -43.35 -70.60
CA THR A 1046 15.47 -44.53 -70.27
C THR A 1046 16.22 -45.02 -71.51
N GLY A 1047 17.49 -45.41 -71.33
CA GLY A 1047 18.27 -46.04 -72.40
C GLY A 1047 17.56 -47.31 -72.89
N GLY A 1048 17.47 -47.51 -74.21
CA GLY A 1048 16.85 -48.72 -74.76
C GLY A 1048 17.53 -50.00 -74.24
N SER A 1049 16.71 -50.99 -73.83
CA SER A 1049 17.19 -52.31 -73.40
C SER A 1049 18.06 -52.98 -74.47
N GLY A 1050 19.21 -53.54 -74.07
CA GLY A 1050 20.04 -54.34 -74.97
C GLY A 1050 19.28 -55.59 -75.47
N GLY A 1051 19.44 -55.92 -76.75
CA GLY A 1051 18.80 -57.09 -77.37
C GLY A 1051 19.40 -58.43 -76.93
N TYR A 1052 18.61 -59.52 -77.06
CA TYR A 1052 19.02 -60.91 -76.82
C TYR A 1052 19.13 -61.69 -78.13
N ASP A 1053 20.15 -62.52 -78.26
CA ASP A 1053 20.13 -63.69 -79.13
C ASP A 1053 20.11 -64.97 -78.28
N ARG A 1054 19.15 -65.87 -78.55
CA ARG A 1054 19.02 -67.17 -77.88
C ARG A 1054 19.52 -68.27 -78.81
N TYR A 1055 20.57 -68.99 -78.39
CA TYR A 1055 20.95 -70.28 -78.97
C TYR A 1055 20.31 -71.42 -78.17
N THR A 1056 19.55 -72.31 -78.82
CA THR A 1056 19.06 -73.58 -78.23
C THR A 1056 19.71 -74.77 -78.94
N THR A 1057 20.63 -75.45 -78.26
CA THR A 1057 21.04 -76.82 -78.57
C THR A 1057 20.58 -77.74 -77.46
N ASP A 1058 19.49 -78.47 -77.69
CA ASP A 1058 19.30 -79.85 -77.22
C ASP A 1058 17.97 -80.41 -77.75
N CYS A 1059 17.98 -80.73 -79.04
CA CYS A 1059 17.08 -81.76 -79.57
C CYS A 1059 17.91 -83.03 -79.72
N ILE A 1060 17.97 -83.85 -78.66
CA ILE A 1060 18.62 -85.16 -78.75
C ILE A 1060 17.60 -86.19 -79.25
N TYR A 1061 17.92 -86.76 -80.39
CA TYR A 1061 17.28 -87.89 -81.06
C TYR A 1061 17.13 -89.10 -80.12
N THR A 1062 15.93 -89.66 -80.01
CA THR A 1062 15.75 -91.07 -79.65
C THR A 1062 15.04 -91.81 -80.78
N ARG A 1063 15.52 -93.04 -81.06
CA ARG A 1063 15.06 -93.88 -82.18
C ARG A 1063 13.63 -94.38 -81.93
N HIS A 1064 12.65 -93.55 -82.25
CA HIS A 1064 11.28 -93.83 -82.71
C HIS A 1064 10.57 -92.47 -82.68
N GLY A 1065 10.60 -91.78 -83.82
CA GLY A 1065 10.49 -90.32 -83.92
C GLY A 1065 9.11 -89.73 -83.58
N GLY A 1066 8.95 -89.32 -82.33
CA GLY A 1066 7.95 -88.36 -81.89
C GLY A 1066 8.25 -87.91 -80.47
N VAL A 1067 8.88 -86.74 -80.28
CA VAL A 1067 9.11 -86.13 -78.96
C VAL A 1067 8.57 -84.70 -78.93
N LEU A 1068 7.61 -84.52 -78.03
CA LEU A 1068 7.17 -83.27 -77.44
C LEU A 1068 8.26 -82.75 -76.48
N CYS A 1069 8.60 -81.46 -76.54
CA CYS A 1069 9.32 -80.78 -75.46
C CYS A 1069 8.37 -79.77 -74.79
N GLY A 1070 8.05 -80.04 -73.52
CA GLY A 1070 7.15 -79.24 -72.68
C GLY A 1070 7.80 -77.94 -72.19
N ARG A 1071 6.95 -76.91 -72.09
CA ARG A 1071 7.19 -75.67 -71.35
C ARG A 1071 7.13 -75.95 -69.85
N ASN A 1072 7.96 -75.27 -69.06
CA ASN A 1072 7.57 -74.88 -67.71
C ASN A 1072 8.02 -73.44 -67.45
N ALA A 1073 7.08 -72.69 -66.86
CA ALA A 1073 7.12 -71.28 -66.46
C ALA A 1073 8.16 -71.05 -65.34
N TRP A 1074 8.53 -69.82 -64.93
CA TRP A 1074 7.70 -68.82 -64.25
C TRP A 1074 8.34 -67.42 -64.30
N ASN A 1075 7.45 -66.41 -64.36
CA ASN A 1075 7.56 -64.95 -64.14
C ASN A 1075 8.76 -64.18 -64.70
#